data_AF-A0A8T6I7R0-F1
#
_entry.id   AF-A0A8T6I7R0-F1
#
_cell.length_a   1.000
_cell.length_b   1.000
_cell.length_c   1.000
_cell.angle_alpha   90.00
_cell.angle_beta   90.00
_cell.angle_gamma   90.00
#
_symmetry.space_group_name_H-M   'P 1'
#
loop_
_entity.id
_entity.type
_entity.pdbx_description
1 polymer ?
#
loop_
_entity_poly.entity_id
_entity_poly.type
_entity_poly.pdbx_seq_one_letter_code
_entity_poly.pdbx_strand_id
1 'polypeptide(L)'
;MQVRSVRRLILVACLALLVAAVGVSPRGAVASSGADEGRGRETITTVLYPGWNLVGWVGPDTPTSDLFDAIPALRQVWAWDAEKQAYQLALRDQYGDLPALTLGVGLWLRLGGNSTFEWTRAASDLGVLLDLHGGQNLLGWTGTDGAGVADTLARFGDDLEEVWHWDAEAQRYVPYPPGSDAASLATLARGQALRIELARDTRWWEPGTARPTFVFADDITAEQREEVQALFESATDVFAMRFGVHTTDYTVDVSNEHSLCAAGGGVIDLPFPLCRTAVPHEYFHILQSELMGRGFGAPDWMNEGSAEYAQFVYEQDVDPQGTFPHRHPYLAVEQLTITPGEVHDFDRRHRYLSYALGFVAAEWLVDRAGEEALVDFYRIRKSHDRWEDTFQAAFGVAVDEFYEAVESYRHERAPLNPHLRDDRTEVIVVPLSAAAAPVATTIRGQIANLTSFFAERFGADPVDYTVYVVDEETYPSTFVSLLAPTVNCNIGSDPWPKIVIFDCDVDESFHTFSPDGDHYTRFIIDGHIHSTLTDLAPPLSTRHLQRTDIAVVCRWGIYWLCDGVPDYIAAMYEVHTGAADLDHILKKKMLLAHGVTKSLSSFEGRLSAGGTSAEAESALLFLAAHQLADHAGEKALLEYFRVLPSAETIYEAFEHAFGLTLDEFYTQFESYREMHPYAPPHATDDTVGPVLAFRGALPADYPGETRAKFGAFQAFFEDRFGAERQELTVHVVTNTREVEQEIPFWSGIIRSGFARCVNAWDDITVISIDRCGHFGSIDGFYLGGVIVRNRGPWWLQMGLNAYATAAYQAHEGVIDLDTHRDTQIDRALQTSGSLRGIENSAGELGAWYGTALGFVATDWLAGHAGEHALASYYQEHLPLPEYTTDRRWIGPWRAAFEEVFGLTPDEFYERFEAYRATLTAE
;
A
#
# COMPACT_ATOMS: atom_id res chain seq x y z
N MET A 1 -56.30 -49.17 -5.18
CA MET A 1 -54.91 -49.65 -5.35
C MET A 1 -54.27 -49.29 -6.70
N GLN A 2 -55.00 -49.04 -7.79
CA GLN A 2 -54.41 -48.80 -9.12
C GLN A 2 -53.75 -47.41 -9.34
N VAL A 3 -54.08 -46.38 -8.55
CA VAL A 3 -53.55 -45.01 -8.77
C VAL A 3 -52.11 -44.83 -8.25
N ARG A 4 -51.68 -45.63 -7.27
CA ARG A 4 -50.30 -45.55 -6.73
C ARG A 4 -49.26 -46.18 -7.66
N SER A 5 -49.64 -47.17 -8.47
CA SER A 5 -48.74 -47.81 -9.42
C SER A 5 -48.44 -46.93 -10.64
N VAL A 6 -49.41 -46.13 -11.09
CA VAL A 6 -49.23 -45.21 -12.22
C VAL A 6 -48.29 -44.05 -11.86
N ARG A 7 -48.40 -43.50 -10.64
CA ARG A 7 -47.47 -42.45 -10.18
C ARG A 7 -46.02 -42.92 -10.07
N ARG A 8 -45.79 -44.17 -9.62
CA ARG A 8 -44.44 -44.75 -9.58
C ARG A 8 -43.87 -45.01 -10.98
N LEU A 9 -44.71 -45.44 -11.93
CA LEU A 9 -44.27 -45.65 -13.31
C LEU A 9 -43.93 -44.34 -14.02
N ILE A 10 -44.70 -43.28 -13.78
CA ILE A 10 -44.41 -41.94 -14.31
C ILE A 10 -43.14 -41.37 -13.66
N LEU A 11 -42.94 -41.56 -12.35
CA LEU A 11 -41.72 -41.08 -11.69
C LEU A 11 -40.47 -41.79 -12.22
N VAL A 12 -40.53 -43.11 -12.43
CA VAL A 12 -39.41 -43.89 -12.99
C VAL A 12 -39.17 -43.54 -14.46
N ALA A 13 -40.22 -43.30 -15.25
CA ALA A 13 -40.08 -42.84 -16.63
C ALA A 13 -39.50 -41.42 -16.72
N CYS A 14 -39.89 -40.51 -15.84
CA CYS A 14 -39.31 -39.18 -15.74
C CYS A 14 -37.86 -39.21 -15.26
N LEU A 15 -37.50 -40.10 -14.33
CA LEU A 15 -36.12 -40.28 -13.88
C LEU A 15 -35.24 -40.88 -15.00
N ALA A 16 -35.76 -41.84 -15.75
CA ALA A 16 -35.05 -42.43 -16.90
C ALA A 16 -34.88 -41.43 -18.06
N LEU A 17 -35.87 -40.55 -18.29
CA LEU A 17 -35.76 -39.45 -19.25
C LEU A 17 -34.81 -38.35 -18.79
N LEU A 18 -34.68 -38.08 -17.48
CA LEU A 18 -33.68 -37.16 -16.95
C LEU A 18 -32.27 -37.75 -17.08
N VAL A 19 -32.06 -39.02 -16.77
CA VAL A 19 -30.75 -39.70 -16.88
C VAL A 19 -30.33 -39.86 -18.35
N ALA A 20 -31.29 -39.99 -19.29
CA ALA A 20 -31.00 -39.99 -20.73
C ALA A 20 -30.78 -38.58 -21.32
N ALA A 21 -31.25 -37.52 -20.64
CA ALA A 21 -31.04 -36.12 -21.05
C ALA A 21 -29.76 -35.51 -20.46
N VAL A 22 -29.26 -36.05 -19.34
CA VAL A 22 -27.91 -35.78 -18.80
C VAL A 22 -26.88 -36.71 -19.46
N GLY A 23 -27.04 -36.93 -20.77
CA GLY A 23 -25.94 -37.44 -21.57
C GLY A 23 -24.81 -36.43 -21.47
N VAL A 24 -23.78 -36.76 -20.69
CA VAL A 24 -22.51 -36.05 -20.62
C VAL A 24 -22.00 -35.94 -22.05
N SER A 25 -22.26 -34.82 -22.71
CA SER A 25 -21.59 -34.49 -23.96
C SER A 25 -20.09 -34.53 -23.67
N PRO A 26 -19.27 -35.21 -24.50
CA PRO A 26 -17.83 -35.07 -24.40
C PRO A 26 -17.51 -33.58 -24.41
N ARG A 27 -16.68 -33.12 -23.45
CA ARG A 27 -16.17 -31.75 -23.39
C ARG A 27 -15.87 -31.29 -24.83
N GLY A 28 -16.64 -30.32 -25.31
CA GLY A 28 -16.40 -29.75 -26.63
C GLY A 28 -15.03 -29.14 -26.59
N ALA A 29 -14.09 -29.68 -27.37
CA ALA A 29 -12.81 -29.06 -27.63
C ALA A 29 -13.08 -27.61 -28.04
N VAL A 30 -12.73 -26.67 -27.15
CA VAL A 30 -12.77 -25.25 -27.46
C VAL A 30 -11.71 -25.07 -28.53
N ALA A 31 -12.14 -24.95 -29.79
CA ALA A 31 -11.26 -24.64 -30.90
C ALA A 31 -10.62 -23.28 -30.59
N SER A 32 -9.33 -23.27 -30.22
CA SER A 32 -8.58 -22.04 -30.04
C SER A 32 -8.47 -21.36 -31.41
N SER A 33 -9.28 -20.34 -31.62
CA SER A 33 -9.40 -19.67 -32.91
C SER A 33 -8.30 -18.63 -33.08
N GLY A 34 -7.31 -18.93 -33.94
CA GLY A 34 -6.72 -17.97 -34.87
C GLY A 34 -5.59 -17.03 -34.41
N ALA A 35 -5.20 -17.00 -33.13
CA ALA A 35 -4.12 -16.09 -32.68
C ALA A 35 -2.70 -16.69 -32.73
N ASP A 36 -2.57 -18.00 -32.98
CA ASP A 36 -1.31 -18.75 -32.78
C ASP A 36 -0.57 -19.13 -34.08
N GLU A 37 -0.90 -18.52 -35.23
CA GLU A 37 -0.25 -18.86 -36.50
C GLU A 37 1.19 -18.31 -36.65
N GLY A 38 1.68 -17.51 -35.69
CA GLY A 38 2.97 -16.81 -35.77
C GLY A 38 4.11 -17.38 -34.92
N ARG A 39 3.83 -18.14 -33.85
CA ARG A 39 4.88 -18.81 -33.07
C ARG A 39 5.19 -20.13 -33.76
N GLY A 40 6.42 -20.31 -34.24
CA GLY A 40 6.83 -21.56 -34.86
C GLY A 40 6.63 -22.71 -33.88
N ARG A 41 5.58 -23.51 -34.09
CA ARG A 41 5.26 -24.65 -33.22
C ARG A 41 6.48 -25.55 -33.10
N GLU A 42 6.86 -25.83 -31.86
CA GLU A 42 7.95 -26.76 -31.60
C GLU A 42 7.59 -28.13 -32.21
N THR A 43 8.57 -28.77 -32.83
CA THR A 43 8.38 -30.12 -33.39
C THR A 43 9.44 -31.03 -32.84
N ILE A 44 9.07 -32.28 -32.57
CA ILE A 44 10.00 -33.34 -32.18
C ILE A 44 10.02 -34.42 -33.25
N THR A 45 11.18 -35.06 -33.41
CA THR A 45 11.34 -36.18 -34.35
C THR A 45 11.72 -37.45 -33.58
N THR A 46 10.93 -38.50 -33.75
CA THR A 46 11.17 -39.81 -33.13
C THR A 46 11.46 -40.84 -34.22
N VAL A 47 12.52 -41.64 -34.05
CA VAL A 47 12.81 -42.77 -34.94
C VAL A 47 12.00 -43.99 -34.50
N LEU A 48 11.12 -44.46 -35.37
CA LEU A 48 10.35 -45.68 -35.16
C LEU A 48 11.06 -46.86 -35.82
N TYR A 49 11.21 -47.96 -35.10
CA TYR A 49 11.81 -49.20 -35.57
C TYR A 49 10.74 -50.20 -36.02
N PRO A 50 11.04 -51.10 -36.99
CA PRO A 50 10.15 -52.21 -37.32
C PRO A 50 9.74 -53.01 -36.07
N GLY A 51 8.44 -53.28 -35.90
CA GLY A 51 7.93 -53.94 -34.70
C GLY A 51 7.28 -52.96 -33.74
N TRP A 52 7.47 -53.17 -32.43
CA TRP A 52 6.85 -52.38 -31.37
C TRP A 52 7.73 -51.18 -30.99
N ASN A 53 7.09 -50.04 -30.79
CA ASN A 53 7.71 -48.81 -30.29
C ASN A 53 6.85 -48.30 -29.15
N LEU A 54 7.48 -47.82 -28.08
CA LEU A 54 6.80 -47.14 -26.99
C LEU A 54 7.15 -45.65 -27.10
N VAL A 55 6.15 -44.80 -27.31
CA VAL A 55 6.35 -43.36 -27.54
C VAL A 55 5.35 -42.55 -26.72
N GLY A 56 5.76 -41.36 -26.28
CA GLY A 56 4.91 -40.40 -25.61
C GLY A 56 4.18 -39.50 -26.61
N TRP A 57 2.88 -39.30 -26.41
CA TRP A 57 2.14 -38.28 -27.12
C TRP A 57 2.35 -36.91 -26.46
N VAL A 58 3.05 -36.02 -27.16
CA VAL A 58 3.33 -34.66 -26.67
C VAL A 58 2.60 -33.59 -27.48
N GLY A 59 1.75 -34.00 -28.42
CA GLY A 59 1.00 -33.08 -29.27
C GLY A 59 -0.33 -32.64 -28.61
N PRO A 60 -1.05 -31.71 -29.24
CA PRO A 60 -2.42 -31.40 -28.83
C PRO A 60 -3.33 -32.61 -29.03
N ASP A 61 -4.53 -32.55 -28.44
CA ASP A 61 -5.56 -33.57 -28.63
C ASP A 61 -5.81 -33.84 -30.12
N THR A 62 -5.56 -35.07 -30.56
CA THR A 62 -5.53 -35.41 -31.99
C THR A 62 -6.30 -36.72 -32.24
N PRO A 63 -7.20 -36.77 -33.24
CA PRO A 63 -7.85 -38.01 -33.63
C PRO A 63 -6.84 -39.10 -33.98
N THR A 64 -7.08 -40.34 -33.54
CA THR A 64 -6.15 -41.45 -33.81
C THR A 64 -6.02 -41.77 -35.30
N SER A 65 -7.01 -41.38 -36.13
CA SER A 65 -6.91 -41.42 -37.60
C SER A 65 -5.71 -40.67 -38.14
N ASP A 66 -5.45 -39.48 -37.60
CA ASP A 66 -4.44 -38.57 -38.13
C ASP A 66 -3.04 -39.12 -37.85
N LEU A 67 -2.88 -39.91 -36.78
CA LEU A 67 -1.66 -40.67 -36.50
C LEU A 67 -1.40 -41.75 -37.55
N PHE A 68 -2.43 -42.47 -38.01
CA PHE A 68 -2.29 -43.47 -39.07
C PHE A 68 -1.97 -42.84 -40.42
N ASP A 69 -2.46 -41.63 -40.68
CA ASP A 69 -2.16 -40.87 -41.89
C ASP A 69 -0.73 -40.33 -41.86
N ALA A 70 -0.28 -39.83 -40.71
CA ALA A 70 1.09 -39.33 -40.51
C ALA A 70 2.16 -40.44 -40.59
N ILE A 71 1.82 -41.68 -40.23
CA ILE A 71 2.74 -42.83 -40.27
C ILE A 71 2.14 -43.93 -41.17
N PRO A 72 2.35 -43.90 -42.50
CA PRO A 72 1.72 -44.86 -43.42
C PRO A 72 2.04 -46.34 -43.15
N ALA A 73 3.18 -46.64 -42.53
CA ALA A 73 3.59 -48.00 -42.15
C ALA A 73 2.97 -48.49 -40.83
N LEU A 74 2.29 -47.63 -40.06
CA LEU A 74 1.68 -47.95 -38.79
C LEU A 74 0.49 -48.90 -38.98
N ARG A 75 0.46 -49.97 -38.18
CA ARG A 75 -0.56 -51.02 -38.24
C ARG A 75 -1.50 -51.01 -37.04
N GLN A 76 -0.97 -50.76 -35.86
CA GLN A 76 -1.69 -50.84 -34.59
C GLN A 76 -1.20 -49.74 -33.65
N VAL A 77 -2.12 -49.20 -32.87
CA VAL A 77 -1.86 -48.27 -31.77
C VAL A 77 -2.54 -48.83 -30.54
N TRP A 78 -1.82 -48.90 -29.43
CA TRP A 78 -2.43 -49.10 -28.12
C TRP A 78 -2.11 -47.93 -27.20
N ALA A 79 -3.10 -47.48 -26.46
CA ALA A 79 -2.93 -46.54 -25.35
C ALA A 79 -3.35 -47.24 -24.06
N TRP A 80 -2.69 -46.91 -22.94
CA TRP A 80 -3.09 -47.43 -21.64
C TRP A 80 -4.16 -46.53 -21.03
N ASP A 81 -5.29 -47.11 -20.65
CA ASP A 81 -6.31 -46.47 -19.85
C ASP A 81 -6.02 -46.80 -18.38
N ALA A 82 -5.39 -45.85 -17.68
CA ALA A 82 -4.94 -46.04 -16.31
C ALA A 82 -6.10 -46.24 -15.33
N GLU A 83 -7.23 -45.56 -15.54
CA GLU A 83 -8.43 -45.75 -14.71
C GLU A 83 -8.98 -47.18 -14.85
N LYS A 84 -9.03 -47.71 -16.07
CA LYS A 84 -9.50 -49.08 -16.33
C LYS A 84 -8.44 -50.15 -16.15
N GLN A 85 -7.18 -49.78 -15.93
CA GLN A 85 -6.02 -50.67 -15.92
C GLN A 85 -6.02 -51.62 -17.14
N ALA A 86 -6.28 -51.08 -18.34
CA ALA A 86 -6.43 -51.85 -19.56
C ALA A 86 -5.94 -51.09 -20.79
N TYR A 87 -5.50 -51.82 -21.82
CA TYR A 87 -5.16 -51.21 -23.10
C TYR A 87 -6.38 -50.96 -23.98
N GLN A 88 -6.46 -49.77 -24.54
CA GLN A 88 -7.36 -49.42 -25.65
C GLN A 88 -6.64 -49.64 -26.98
N LEU A 89 -7.33 -50.20 -27.97
CA LEU A 89 -6.75 -50.57 -29.27
C LEU A 89 -7.38 -49.77 -30.41
N ALA A 90 -6.53 -49.22 -31.27
CA ALA A 90 -6.89 -48.76 -32.61
C ALA A 90 -6.11 -49.52 -33.69
N LEU A 91 -6.81 -50.00 -34.70
CA LEU A 91 -6.23 -50.56 -35.92
C LEU A 91 -6.47 -49.58 -37.07
N ARG A 92 -5.64 -49.65 -38.12
CA ARG A 92 -5.90 -48.87 -39.34
C ARG A 92 -7.29 -49.21 -39.89
N ASP A 93 -8.09 -48.18 -40.16
CA ASP A 93 -9.49 -48.25 -40.59
C ASP A 93 -10.49 -48.81 -39.56
N GLN A 94 -10.04 -49.11 -38.33
CA GLN A 94 -10.88 -49.59 -37.21
C GLN A 94 -10.37 -48.98 -35.89
N TYR A 95 -10.80 -47.76 -35.60
CA TYR A 95 -10.27 -46.96 -34.47
C TYR A 95 -10.69 -47.47 -33.08
N GLY A 96 -11.61 -48.44 -33.00
CA GLY A 96 -11.93 -49.16 -31.76
C GLY A 96 -12.32 -48.24 -30.60
N ASP A 97 -11.71 -48.48 -29.44
CA ASP A 97 -11.98 -47.78 -28.17
C ASP A 97 -11.05 -46.57 -27.96
N LEU A 98 -10.14 -46.26 -28.90
CA LEU A 98 -9.19 -45.15 -28.82
C LEU A 98 -9.48 -44.12 -29.94
N PRO A 99 -10.44 -43.19 -29.71
CA PRO A 99 -10.84 -42.23 -30.73
C PRO A 99 -9.85 -41.08 -30.90
N ALA A 100 -9.13 -40.70 -29.84
CA ALA A 100 -8.20 -39.59 -29.84
C ALA A 100 -7.01 -39.86 -28.90
N LEU A 101 -5.92 -39.15 -29.15
CA LEU A 101 -4.72 -39.13 -28.34
C LEU A 101 -4.72 -37.83 -27.53
N THR A 102 -4.49 -37.92 -26.23
CA THR A 102 -4.42 -36.77 -25.31
C THR A 102 -2.97 -36.52 -24.89
N LEU A 103 -2.63 -35.27 -24.60
CA LEU A 103 -1.29 -34.88 -24.15
C LEU A 103 -0.84 -35.74 -22.95
N GLY A 104 0.42 -36.21 -22.98
CA GLY A 104 1.04 -37.00 -21.91
C GLY A 104 0.73 -38.50 -21.93
N VAL A 105 -0.12 -39.00 -22.84
CA VAL A 105 -0.40 -40.45 -22.91
C VAL A 105 0.77 -41.24 -23.52
N GLY A 106 1.09 -42.39 -22.95
CA GLY A 106 2.03 -43.34 -23.54
C GLY A 106 1.38 -44.26 -24.57
N LEU A 107 2.04 -44.48 -25.71
CA LEU A 107 1.52 -45.20 -26.86
C LEU A 107 2.43 -46.35 -27.29
N TRP A 108 1.83 -47.54 -27.47
CA TRP A 108 2.45 -48.64 -28.20
C TRP A 108 2.11 -48.54 -29.68
N LEU A 109 3.12 -48.30 -30.50
CA LEU A 109 3.00 -48.23 -31.95
C LEU A 109 3.60 -49.47 -32.59
N ARG A 110 2.81 -50.20 -33.39
CA ARG A 110 3.31 -51.31 -34.20
C ARG A 110 3.59 -50.87 -35.63
N LEU A 111 4.86 -50.68 -35.96
CA LEU A 111 5.32 -50.36 -37.30
C LEU A 111 5.46 -51.63 -38.14
N GLY A 112 4.87 -51.65 -39.33
CA GLY A 112 5.10 -52.69 -40.33
C GLY A 112 6.31 -52.40 -41.21
N GLY A 113 6.73 -53.40 -42.01
CA GLY A 113 7.89 -53.27 -42.91
C GLY A 113 9.21 -53.65 -42.23
N ASN A 114 10.33 -53.36 -42.90
CA ASN A 114 11.69 -53.74 -42.46
C ASN A 114 12.64 -52.53 -42.34
N SER A 115 12.13 -51.31 -42.49
CA SER A 115 12.91 -50.06 -42.39
C SER A 115 12.40 -49.23 -41.22
N THR A 116 13.28 -48.44 -40.62
CA THR A 116 12.90 -47.40 -39.67
C THR A 116 12.06 -46.32 -40.35
N PHE A 117 11.34 -45.54 -39.56
CA PHE A 117 10.55 -44.39 -40.01
C PHE A 117 10.81 -43.21 -39.07
N GLU A 118 11.28 -42.09 -39.63
CA GLU A 118 11.43 -40.84 -38.88
C GLU A 118 10.07 -40.13 -38.82
N TRP A 119 9.55 -39.99 -37.61
CA TRP A 119 8.26 -39.37 -37.38
C TRP A 119 8.42 -38.01 -36.70
N THR A 120 8.23 -36.95 -37.48
CA THR A 120 8.18 -35.57 -36.98
C THR A 120 6.74 -35.18 -36.67
N ARG A 121 6.50 -34.60 -35.48
CA ARG A 121 5.17 -34.13 -35.04
C ARG A 121 5.29 -32.83 -34.25
N ALA A 122 4.20 -32.07 -34.21
CA ALA A 122 4.09 -30.92 -33.32
C ALA A 122 4.12 -31.39 -31.86
N ALA A 123 4.82 -30.63 -31.02
CA ALA A 123 4.82 -30.78 -29.57
C ALA A 123 4.14 -29.55 -28.95
N SER A 124 3.28 -29.78 -27.97
CA SER A 124 2.69 -28.73 -27.14
C SER A 124 3.71 -28.31 -26.12
N ASP A 125 4.02 -27.02 -26.12
CA ASP A 125 4.86 -26.34 -25.12
C ASP A 125 4.22 -26.25 -23.74
N LEU A 126 2.93 -26.53 -23.63
CA LEU A 126 2.20 -26.64 -22.37
C LEU A 126 2.66 -27.88 -21.60
N GLY A 127 2.68 -27.77 -20.28
CA GLY A 127 2.83 -28.96 -19.44
C GLY A 127 1.49 -29.64 -19.22
N VAL A 128 1.53 -30.82 -18.62
CA VAL A 128 0.33 -31.64 -18.38
C VAL A 128 0.31 -32.16 -16.96
N LEU A 129 -0.85 -32.11 -16.33
CA LEU A 129 -1.11 -32.81 -15.08
C LEU A 129 -1.70 -34.18 -15.42
N LEU A 130 -0.99 -35.24 -15.04
CA LEU A 130 -1.41 -36.61 -15.22
C LEU A 130 -2.03 -37.15 -13.94
N ASP A 131 -3.24 -37.69 -14.05
CA ASP A 131 -3.83 -38.53 -13.01
C ASP A 131 -3.29 -39.95 -13.17
N LEU A 132 -2.48 -40.38 -12.21
CA LEU A 132 -1.85 -41.69 -12.20
C LEU A 132 -2.56 -42.56 -11.18
N HIS A 133 -2.83 -43.81 -11.56
CA HIS A 133 -3.53 -44.76 -10.70
C HIS A 133 -2.56 -45.76 -10.08
N GLY A 134 -2.90 -46.28 -8.90
CA GLY A 134 -2.21 -47.43 -8.32
C GLY A 134 -2.21 -48.61 -9.30
N GLY A 135 -1.07 -49.25 -9.44
CA GLY A 135 -0.79 -50.22 -10.50
C GLY A 135 -0.05 -49.58 -11.68
N GLN A 136 -0.33 -50.07 -12.88
CA GLN A 136 0.44 -49.70 -14.06
C GLN A 136 -0.03 -48.37 -14.65
N ASN A 137 0.92 -47.56 -15.11
CA ASN A 137 0.68 -46.35 -15.87
C ASN A 137 1.61 -46.35 -17.09
N LEU A 138 1.11 -45.83 -18.21
CA LEU A 138 1.89 -45.63 -19.44
C LEU A 138 1.75 -44.18 -19.87
N LEU A 139 2.84 -43.44 -19.78
CA LEU A 139 2.86 -42.00 -19.94
C LEU A 139 3.97 -41.59 -20.90
N GLY A 140 3.82 -40.40 -21.46
CA GLY A 140 4.76 -39.78 -22.38
C GLY A 140 5.32 -38.50 -21.83
N TRP A 141 6.63 -38.42 -21.65
CA TRP A 141 7.33 -37.25 -21.12
C TRP A 141 7.13 -36.01 -22.00
N THR A 142 6.44 -35.00 -21.49
CA THR A 142 6.19 -33.72 -22.16
C THR A 142 7.26 -32.67 -21.88
N GLY A 143 8.08 -32.88 -20.85
CA GLY A 143 9.12 -31.93 -20.43
C GLY A 143 10.33 -31.84 -21.33
N THR A 144 11.32 -31.07 -20.87
CA THR A 144 12.52 -30.78 -21.66
C THR A 144 13.38 -32.01 -21.89
N ASP A 145 14.05 -32.05 -23.04
CA ASP A 145 15.09 -33.03 -23.32
C ASP A 145 16.22 -32.98 -22.28
N GLY A 146 16.75 -34.15 -21.91
CA GLY A 146 17.88 -34.26 -20.99
C GLY A 146 17.49 -34.25 -19.51
N ALA A 147 16.20 -34.22 -19.17
CA ALA A 147 15.74 -34.26 -17.77
C ALA A 147 16.23 -35.54 -17.08
N GLY A 148 16.85 -35.42 -15.90
CA GLY A 148 17.34 -36.55 -15.14
C GLY A 148 16.19 -37.47 -14.71
N VAL A 149 16.27 -38.76 -15.04
CA VAL A 149 15.18 -39.71 -14.74
C VAL A 149 15.01 -39.87 -13.24
N ALA A 150 16.12 -39.96 -12.49
CA ALA A 150 16.10 -40.05 -11.03
C ALA A 150 15.40 -38.84 -10.41
N ASP A 151 15.78 -37.62 -10.80
CA ASP A 151 15.21 -36.38 -10.26
C ASP A 151 13.72 -36.26 -10.61
N THR A 152 13.36 -36.60 -11.85
CA THR A 152 11.98 -36.56 -12.35
C THR A 152 11.07 -37.52 -11.56
N LEU A 153 11.59 -38.69 -11.21
CA LEU A 153 10.81 -39.74 -10.54
C LEU A 153 10.93 -39.71 -9.01
N ALA A 154 11.87 -38.94 -8.45
CA ALA A 154 12.10 -38.83 -7.01
C ALA A 154 10.85 -38.39 -6.24
N ARG A 155 9.95 -37.62 -6.88
CA ARG A 155 8.69 -37.16 -6.29
C ARG A 155 7.72 -38.27 -5.89
N PHE A 156 7.81 -39.44 -6.53
CA PHE A 156 6.98 -40.58 -6.16
C PHE A 156 7.49 -41.26 -4.89
N GLY A 157 8.73 -41.00 -4.47
CA GLY A 157 9.32 -41.56 -3.25
C GLY A 157 9.12 -43.08 -3.16
N ASP A 158 8.53 -43.52 -2.04
CA ASP A 158 8.25 -44.93 -1.77
C ASP A 158 7.06 -45.49 -2.57
N ASP A 159 6.28 -44.65 -3.26
CA ASP A 159 5.15 -45.11 -4.07
C ASP A 159 5.58 -45.68 -5.42
N LEU A 160 6.82 -45.44 -5.85
CA LEU A 160 7.35 -45.93 -7.13
C LEU A 160 7.89 -47.36 -7.00
N GLU A 161 7.13 -48.33 -7.49
CA GLU A 161 7.49 -49.75 -7.41
C GLU A 161 8.40 -50.19 -8.55
N GLU A 162 8.04 -49.82 -9.78
CA GLU A 162 8.79 -50.19 -10.99
C GLU A 162 8.82 -49.06 -12.01
N VAL A 163 9.93 -48.98 -12.75
CA VAL A 163 10.07 -48.10 -13.92
C VAL A 163 10.68 -48.92 -15.05
N TRP A 164 10.08 -48.81 -16.23
CA TRP A 164 10.55 -49.48 -17.42
C TRP A 164 10.51 -48.52 -18.61
N HIS A 165 11.56 -48.57 -19.43
CA HIS A 165 11.50 -48.01 -20.77
C HIS A 165 11.60 -49.12 -21.81
N TRP A 166 11.13 -48.86 -23.02
CA TRP A 166 11.28 -49.78 -24.13
C TRP A 166 12.50 -49.42 -24.96
N ASP A 167 13.38 -50.38 -25.20
CA ASP A 167 14.42 -50.30 -26.22
C ASP A 167 13.82 -50.77 -27.55
N ALA A 168 13.43 -49.81 -28.40
CA ALA A 168 12.78 -50.09 -29.67
C ALA A 168 13.73 -50.78 -30.68
N GLU A 169 15.04 -50.57 -30.58
CA GLU A 169 15.99 -51.24 -31.46
C GLU A 169 16.16 -52.70 -31.04
N ALA A 170 16.29 -52.96 -29.74
CA ALA A 170 16.43 -54.31 -29.19
C ALA A 170 15.09 -55.05 -29.00
N GLN A 171 13.95 -54.38 -29.22
CA GLN A 171 12.59 -54.90 -29.03
C GLN A 171 12.39 -55.56 -27.65
N ARG A 172 12.81 -54.86 -26.58
CA ARG A 172 12.69 -55.36 -25.20
C ARG A 172 12.51 -54.23 -24.19
N TYR A 173 11.89 -54.55 -23.07
CA TYR A 173 11.88 -53.67 -21.90
C TYR A 173 13.24 -53.66 -21.21
N VAL A 174 13.61 -52.49 -20.72
CA VAL A 174 14.79 -52.27 -19.89
C VAL A 174 14.31 -51.72 -18.55
N PRO A 175 14.53 -52.46 -17.44
CA PRO A 175 14.15 -51.96 -16.12
C PRO A 175 15.06 -50.81 -15.72
N TYR A 176 14.48 -49.83 -15.06
CA TYR A 176 15.19 -48.79 -14.34
C TYR A 176 14.84 -48.93 -12.85
N PRO A 177 15.66 -49.66 -12.06
CA PRO A 177 15.41 -49.80 -10.63
C PRO A 177 15.39 -48.41 -9.98
N PRO A 178 14.36 -48.07 -9.17
CA PRO A 178 14.34 -46.85 -8.39
C PRO A 178 15.64 -46.67 -7.58
N GLY A 179 16.27 -45.50 -7.67
CA GLY A 179 17.53 -45.20 -6.99
C GLY A 179 18.81 -45.79 -7.61
N SER A 180 18.74 -46.35 -8.83
CA SER A 180 19.95 -46.82 -9.53
C SER A 180 20.58 -45.77 -10.45
N ASP A 181 21.90 -45.60 -10.38
CA ASP A 181 22.70 -44.85 -11.37
C ASP A 181 22.85 -45.62 -12.70
N ALA A 182 21.93 -46.55 -13.01
CA ALA A 182 22.06 -47.44 -14.14
C ALA A 182 22.09 -46.64 -15.45
N ALA A 183 23.21 -46.73 -16.17
CA ALA A 183 23.54 -45.91 -17.33
C ALA A 183 22.59 -46.02 -18.53
N SER A 184 21.64 -46.98 -18.55
CA SER A 184 20.79 -47.22 -19.73
C SER A 184 19.72 -46.15 -19.94
N LEU A 185 19.32 -45.44 -18.88
CA LEU A 185 18.37 -44.33 -18.96
C LEU A 185 18.72 -43.26 -17.93
N ALA A 186 19.78 -42.48 -18.20
CA ALA A 186 20.18 -41.39 -17.31
C ALA A 186 19.28 -40.15 -17.47
N THR A 187 18.74 -39.93 -18.68
CA THR A 187 17.93 -38.76 -19.01
C THR A 187 16.72 -39.13 -19.85
N LEU A 188 15.67 -38.32 -19.79
CA LEU A 188 14.46 -38.40 -20.60
C LEU A 188 14.56 -37.49 -21.81
N ALA A 189 14.17 -38.01 -22.97
CA ALA A 189 13.90 -37.21 -24.16
C ALA A 189 12.40 -36.90 -24.24
N ARG A 190 12.04 -35.72 -24.73
CA ARG A 190 10.66 -35.32 -24.95
C ARG A 190 9.98 -36.26 -25.95
N GLY A 191 8.79 -36.71 -25.59
CA GLY A 191 8.06 -37.75 -26.34
C GLY A 191 8.61 -39.15 -26.16
N GLN A 192 9.54 -39.37 -25.23
CA GLN A 192 9.84 -40.69 -24.70
C GLN A 192 8.71 -41.14 -23.78
N ALA A 193 8.33 -42.41 -23.84
CA ALA A 193 7.34 -42.97 -22.93
C ALA A 193 7.96 -43.91 -21.89
N LEU A 194 7.36 -43.90 -20.72
CA LEU A 194 7.71 -44.74 -19.57
C LEU A 194 6.50 -45.60 -19.21
N ARG A 195 6.77 -46.85 -18.81
CA ARG A 195 5.85 -47.62 -17.98
C ARG A 195 6.31 -47.47 -16.54
N ILE A 196 5.45 -46.95 -15.69
CA ILE A 196 5.69 -46.92 -14.24
C ILE A 196 4.63 -47.75 -13.53
N GLU A 197 4.99 -48.29 -12.38
CA GLU A 197 4.07 -48.98 -11.47
C GLU A 197 4.08 -48.27 -10.12
N LEU A 198 2.90 -47.92 -9.63
CA LEU A 198 2.72 -47.12 -8.43
C LEU A 198 1.93 -47.88 -7.36
N ALA A 199 2.30 -47.69 -6.09
CA ALA A 199 1.60 -48.32 -4.96
C ALA A 199 0.21 -47.70 -4.70
N ARG A 200 0.00 -46.44 -5.08
CA ARG A 200 -1.26 -45.70 -4.87
C ARG A 200 -1.51 -44.68 -5.98
N ASP A 201 -2.75 -44.23 -6.07
CA ASP A 201 -3.15 -43.12 -6.93
C ASP A 201 -2.36 -41.85 -6.52
N THR A 202 -1.89 -41.11 -7.52
CA THR A 202 -1.16 -39.86 -7.34
C THR A 202 -1.34 -38.97 -8.57
N ARG A 203 -0.93 -37.71 -8.48
CA ARG A 203 -0.88 -36.81 -9.62
C ARG A 203 0.56 -36.55 -10.02
N TRP A 204 0.79 -36.29 -11.30
CA TRP A 204 2.09 -35.91 -11.79
C TRP A 204 1.99 -34.74 -12.76
N TRP A 205 2.49 -33.59 -12.32
CA TRP A 205 2.79 -32.46 -13.18
C TRP A 205 4.06 -32.71 -13.99
N GLU A 206 3.93 -32.88 -15.31
CA GLU A 206 5.04 -32.84 -16.24
C GLU A 206 5.20 -31.40 -16.78
N PRO A 207 6.30 -30.70 -16.45
CA PRO A 207 6.49 -29.34 -16.91
C PRO A 207 6.55 -29.33 -18.45
N GLY A 208 5.95 -28.33 -19.08
CA GLY A 208 6.06 -28.12 -20.53
C GLY A 208 7.43 -27.56 -20.93
N THR A 209 7.53 -27.05 -22.16
CA THR A 209 8.70 -26.25 -22.60
C THR A 209 8.46 -24.76 -22.57
N ALA A 210 7.20 -24.32 -22.46
CA ALA A 210 6.84 -22.93 -22.28
C ALA A 210 7.38 -22.46 -20.92
N ARG A 211 8.10 -21.33 -20.94
CA ARG A 211 8.59 -20.65 -19.76
C ARG A 211 8.00 -19.25 -19.70
N PRO A 212 7.70 -18.73 -18.49
CA PRO A 212 7.34 -17.34 -18.34
C PRO A 212 8.48 -16.42 -18.81
N THR A 213 8.11 -15.23 -19.27
CA THR A 213 9.08 -14.21 -19.67
C THR A 213 9.44 -13.38 -18.45
N PHE A 214 10.73 -13.27 -18.13
CA PHE A 214 11.21 -12.41 -17.04
C PHE A 214 11.92 -11.19 -17.63
N VAL A 215 11.56 -10.01 -17.14
CA VAL A 215 12.22 -8.76 -17.45
C VAL A 215 12.81 -8.23 -16.15
N PHE A 216 14.15 -8.18 -16.10
CA PHE A 216 14.87 -7.72 -14.92
C PHE A 216 15.47 -6.33 -15.17
N ALA A 217 15.39 -5.45 -14.18
CA ALA A 217 16.15 -4.21 -14.16
C ALA A 217 17.67 -4.51 -14.20
N ASP A 218 18.42 -3.54 -14.72
CA ASP A 218 19.86 -3.69 -15.00
C ASP A 218 20.70 -3.98 -13.75
N ASP A 219 20.21 -3.60 -12.58
CA ASP A 219 20.87 -3.69 -11.29
C ASP A 219 20.46 -4.93 -10.45
N ILE A 220 19.58 -5.80 -10.97
CA ILE A 220 19.32 -7.13 -10.41
C ILE A 220 20.46 -8.08 -10.78
N THR A 221 21.15 -8.65 -9.78
CA THR A 221 22.29 -9.56 -10.00
C THR A 221 21.86 -10.87 -10.63
N ALA A 222 22.75 -11.57 -11.34
CA ALA A 222 22.44 -12.87 -11.94
C ALA A 222 21.94 -13.91 -10.92
N GLU A 223 22.52 -13.92 -9.71
CA GLU A 223 22.10 -14.79 -8.61
C GLU A 223 20.64 -14.51 -8.19
N GLN A 224 20.28 -13.23 -8.06
CA GLN A 224 18.90 -12.82 -7.77
C GLN A 224 17.92 -13.20 -8.89
N ARG A 225 18.36 -13.12 -10.15
CA ARG A 225 17.54 -13.54 -11.31
C ARG A 225 17.26 -15.04 -11.26
N GLU A 226 18.29 -15.85 -11.03
CA GLU A 226 18.18 -17.30 -10.89
C GLU A 226 17.28 -17.68 -9.70
N GLU A 227 17.41 -16.98 -8.58
CA GLU A 227 16.58 -17.19 -7.39
C GLU A 227 15.09 -16.91 -7.66
N VAL A 228 14.76 -15.76 -8.26
CA VAL A 228 13.36 -15.41 -8.58
C VAL A 228 12.77 -16.41 -9.58
N GLN A 229 13.53 -16.80 -10.61
CA GLN A 229 13.09 -17.80 -11.58
C GLN A 229 12.79 -19.15 -10.91
N ALA A 230 13.71 -19.62 -10.06
CA ALA A 230 13.54 -20.87 -9.33
C ALA A 230 12.32 -20.84 -8.39
N LEU A 231 12.01 -19.70 -7.77
CA LEU A 231 10.81 -19.55 -6.93
C LEU A 231 9.52 -19.66 -7.74
N PHE A 232 9.43 -19.02 -8.91
CA PHE A 232 8.25 -19.13 -9.79
C PHE A 232 8.09 -20.53 -10.38
N GLU A 233 9.20 -21.17 -10.77
CA GLU A 233 9.19 -22.57 -11.23
C GLU A 233 8.71 -23.51 -10.10
N SER A 234 9.20 -23.31 -8.88
CA SER A 234 8.77 -24.04 -7.69
C SER A 234 7.28 -23.82 -7.38
N ALA A 235 6.79 -22.58 -7.40
CA ALA A 235 5.39 -22.26 -7.16
C ALA A 235 4.46 -22.87 -8.23
N THR A 236 4.89 -22.84 -9.50
CA THR A 236 4.20 -23.50 -10.61
C THR A 236 4.04 -24.99 -10.36
N ASP A 237 5.12 -25.67 -9.95
CA ASP A 237 5.11 -27.09 -9.67
C ASP A 237 4.19 -27.44 -8.50
N VAL A 238 4.28 -26.72 -7.38
CA VAL A 238 3.42 -26.96 -6.22
C VAL A 238 1.95 -26.73 -6.59
N PHE A 239 1.63 -25.64 -7.29
CA PHE A 239 0.23 -25.34 -7.59
C PHE A 239 -0.36 -26.27 -8.65
N ALA A 240 0.42 -26.69 -9.63
CA ALA A 240 0.00 -27.74 -10.56
C ALA A 240 -0.32 -29.03 -9.80
N MET A 241 0.52 -29.42 -8.83
CA MET A 241 0.35 -30.65 -8.06
C MET A 241 -0.79 -30.59 -7.04
N ARG A 242 -1.03 -29.44 -6.40
CA ARG A 242 -2.04 -29.26 -5.34
C ARG A 242 -3.40 -28.88 -5.91
N PHE A 243 -3.43 -27.88 -6.76
CA PHE A 243 -4.66 -27.30 -7.27
C PHE A 243 -5.05 -27.79 -8.67
N GLY A 244 -4.19 -28.55 -9.33
CA GLY A 244 -4.44 -29.08 -10.66
C GLY A 244 -4.49 -28.00 -11.74
N VAL A 245 -3.78 -26.89 -11.54
CA VAL A 245 -3.73 -25.77 -12.48
C VAL A 245 -2.34 -25.16 -12.53
N HIS A 246 -1.99 -24.66 -13.71
CA HIS A 246 -0.78 -23.90 -13.94
C HIS A 246 -1.04 -22.91 -15.09
N THR A 247 -0.14 -21.95 -15.23
CA THR A 247 0.05 -21.20 -16.46
C THR A 247 1.53 -20.85 -16.59
N THR A 248 2.00 -20.73 -17.82
CA THR A 248 3.36 -20.27 -18.16
C THR A 248 3.33 -19.08 -19.13
N ASP A 249 2.15 -18.66 -19.58
CA ASP A 249 1.97 -17.52 -20.50
C ASP A 249 1.80 -16.21 -19.71
N TYR A 250 2.86 -15.82 -19.01
CA TYR A 250 2.89 -14.56 -18.27
C TYR A 250 4.26 -13.90 -18.34
N THR A 251 4.28 -12.61 -18.01
CA THR A 251 5.50 -11.81 -17.88
C THR A 251 5.66 -11.35 -16.44
N VAL A 252 6.88 -11.50 -15.91
CA VAL A 252 7.28 -11.02 -14.58
C VAL A 252 8.28 -9.87 -14.77
N ASP A 253 7.91 -8.69 -14.29
CA ASP A 253 8.79 -7.52 -14.27
C ASP A 253 9.41 -7.39 -12.87
N VAL A 254 10.74 -7.34 -12.78
CA VAL A 254 11.51 -7.28 -11.53
C VAL A 254 12.42 -6.06 -11.52
N SER A 255 12.23 -5.14 -10.57
CA SER A 255 13.03 -3.89 -10.45
C SER A 255 13.58 -3.64 -9.05
N ASN A 256 14.65 -2.83 -8.96
CA ASN A 256 15.29 -2.44 -7.69
C ASN A 256 14.81 -1.10 -7.12
N GLU A 257 14.32 -0.16 -7.95
CA GLU A 257 13.96 1.19 -7.47
C GLU A 257 12.74 1.17 -6.53
N HIS A 258 11.87 0.21 -6.77
CA HIS A 258 10.76 -0.17 -5.93
C HIS A 258 10.66 -1.67 -6.05
N SER A 259 10.50 -2.29 -4.91
CA SER A 259 10.77 -3.67 -4.67
C SER A 259 9.67 -4.54 -5.27
N LEU A 260 9.74 -4.79 -6.56
CA LEU A 260 8.60 -5.30 -7.31
C LEU A 260 8.90 -6.74 -7.74
N CYS A 261 8.14 -7.68 -7.19
CA CYS A 261 7.86 -8.95 -7.85
C CYS A 261 6.47 -8.80 -8.49
N ALA A 262 6.39 -8.09 -9.62
CA ALA A 262 5.13 -7.83 -10.30
C ALA A 262 4.86 -8.93 -11.32
N ALA A 263 3.71 -9.61 -11.21
CA ALA A 263 3.18 -10.42 -12.27
C ALA A 263 1.96 -9.73 -12.90
N GLY A 264 1.97 -9.57 -14.22
CA GLY A 264 1.04 -8.68 -14.95
C GLY A 264 -0.44 -8.85 -14.57
N GLY A 265 -1.01 -7.80 -13.97
CA GLY A 265 -2.43 -7.67 -13.62
C GLY A 265 -2.68 -6.73 -12.44
N GLY A 266 -1.73 -6.70 -11.49
CA GLY A 266 -1.70 -5.79 -10.35
C GLY A 266 -0.26 -5.48 -9.97
N VAL A 267 0.03 -4.23 -9.61
CA VAL A 267 1.35 -3.78 -9.16
C VAL A 267 1.39 -3.91 -7.63
N ILE A 268 2.28 -4.74 -7.08
CA ILE A 268 2.48 -4.87 -5.62
C ILE A 268 3.96 -4.68 -5.27
N ASP A 269 4.22 -3.75 -4.34
CA ASP A 269 5.52 -3.15 -4.03
C ASP A 269 6.07 -3.68 -2.69
N LEU A 270 6.96 -4.69 -2.71
CA LEU A 270 7.58 -5.38 -1.54
C LEU A 270 9.08 -5.72 -1.65
N PRO A 271 9.96 -5.32 -0.68
CA PRO A 271 11.43 -5.54 -0.64
C PRO A 271 11.92 -6.91 -1.14
N PHE A 272 13.09 -7.02 -1.79
CA PHE A 272 13.66 -8.30 -2.28
C PHE A 272 13.66 -9.46 -1.25
N PRO A 273 13.94 -9.25 0.06
CA PRO A 273 13.78 -10.30 1.08
C PRO A 273 12.35 -10.82 1.26
N LEU A 274 11.34 -10.01 0.91
CA LEU A 274 9.91 -10.36 0.93
C LEU A 274 9.44 -11.04 -0.36
N CYS A 275 10.22 -10.99 -1.46
CA CYS A 275 9.87 -11.71 -2.68
C CYS A 275 9.79 -13.23 -2.45
N ARG A 276 10.59 -13.81 -1.55
CA ARG A 276 10.53 -15.26 -1.26
C ARG A 276 9.15 -15.73 -0.81
N THR A 277 8.49 -14.94 0.02
CA THR A 277 7.14 -15.26 0.52
C THR A 277 6.05 -14.76 -0.43
N ALA A 278 6.28 -13.65 -1.13
CA ALA A 278 5.28 -13.07 -2.02
C ALA A 278 5.14 -13.80 -3.36
N VAL A 279 6.20 -14.41 -3.91
CA VAL A 279 6.13 -15.09 -5.22
C VAL A 279 4.98 -16.10 -5.34
N PRO A 280 4.77 -17.05 -4.40
CA PRO A 280 3.62 -17.96 -4.50
C PRO A 280 2.27 -17.23 -4.39
N HIS A 281 2.15 -16.19 -3.58
CA HIS A 281 0.94 -15.34 -3.49
C HIS A 281 0.64 -14.68 -4.85
N GLU A 282 1.63 -13.98 -5.41
CA GLU A 282 1.50 -13.29 -6.69
C GLU A 282 1.28 -14.27 -7.84
N TYR A 283 1.95 -15.43 -7.85
CA TYR A 283 1.72 -16.46 -8.85
C TYR A 283 0.27 -16.97 -8.82
N PHE A 284 -0.35 -17.06 -7.63
CA PHE A 284 -1.76 -17.42 -7.53
C PHE A 284 -2.67 -16.37 -8.18
N HIS A 285 -2.36 -15.07 -8.08
CA HIS A 285 -3.09 -14.03 -8.81
C HIS A 285 -2.98 -14.14 -10.34
N ILE A 286 -1.85 -14.64 -10.87
CA ILE A 286 -1.72 -14.96 -12.29
C ILE A 286 -2.71 -16.06 -12.67
N LEU A 287 -2.79 -17.12 -11.87
CA LEU A 287 -3.74 -18.21 -12.10
C LEU A 287 -5.19 -17.72 -12.05
N GLN A 288 -5.54 -16.92 -11.04
CA GLN A 288 -6.86 -16.29 -10.93
C GLN A 288 -7.22 -15.50 -12.19
N SER A 289 -6.29 -14.67 -12.67
CA SER A 289 -6.48 -13.83 -13.87
C SER A 289 -6.63 -14.66 -15.14
N GLU A 290 -5.82 -15.70 -15.32
CA GLU A 290 -5.88 -16.58 -16.50
C GLU A 290 -7.20 -17.37 -16.53
N LEU A 291 -7.59 -17.92 -15.39
CA LEU A 291 -8.81 -18.71 -15.24
C LEU A 291 -10.07 -17.88 -15.45
N MET A 292 -10.15 -16.69 -14.84
CA MET A 292 -11.29 -15.78 -14.99
C MET A 292 -11.33 -15.07 -16.35
N GLY A 293 -10.19 -14.90 -17.01
CA GLY A 293 -10.03 -13.95 -18.11
C GLY A 293 -9.92 -12.51 -17.59
N ARG A 294 -9.79 -11.54 -18.49
CA ARG A 294 -9.57 -10.12 -18.11
C ARG A 294 -10.72 -9.57 -17.24
N GLY A 295 -10.47 -9.36 -15.95
CA GLY A 295 -11.33 -8.64 -15.00
C GLY A 295 -11.44 -9.36 -13.64
N PHE A 296 -11.15 -8.67 -12.54
CA PHE A 296 -11.39 -9.17 -11.18
C PHE A 296 -12.89 -9.18 -10.90
N GLY A 297 -13.52 -10.34 -11.09
CA GLY A 297 -14.96 -10.54 -10.93
C GLY A 297 -15.36 -11.25 -9.63
N ALA A 298 -14.39 -11.47 -8.74
CA ALA A 298 -14.56 -12.09 -7.44
C ALA A 298 -14.32 -11.04 -6.34
N PRO A 299 -14.95 -11.20 -5.16
CA PRO A 299 -14.79 -10.27 -4.05
C PRO A 299 -13.34 -10.24 -3.55
N ASP A 300 -12.88 -9.09 -3.04
CA ASP A 300 -11.45 -8.84 -2.75
C ASP A 300 -10.90 -9.82 -1.71
N TRP A 301 -11.70 -10.16 -0.69
CA TRP A 301 -11.32 -11.18 0.29
C TRP A 301 -11.13 -12.57 -0.31
N MET A 302 -11.86 -12.91 -1.37
CA MET A 302 -11.68 -14.21 -2.03
C MET A 302 -10.40 -14.19 -2.85
N ASN A 303 -10.12 -13.10 -3.59
CA ASN A 303 -8.89 -12.96 -4.37
C ASN A 303 -7.65 -12.99 -3.48
N GLU A 304 -7.57 -12.10 -2.50
CA GLU A 304 -6.40 -12.00 -1.61
C GLU A 304 -6.32 -13.17 -0.64
N GLY A 305 -7.45 -13.60 -0.10
CA GLY A 305 -7.52 -14.71 0.85
C GLY A 305 -7.11 -16.05 0.27
N SER A 306 -7.55 -16.36 -0.96
CA SER A 306 -7.14 -17.60 -1.62
C SER A 306 -5.67 -17.55 -2.08
N ALA A 307 -5.13 -16.37 -2.39
CA ALA A 307 -3.70 -16.20 -2.68
C ALA A 307 -2.84 -16.38 -1.42
N GLU A 308 -3.25 -15.85 -0.27
CA GLU A 308 -2.61 -16.13 1.03
C GLU A 308 -2.69 -17.62 1.38
N TYR A 309 -3.83 -18.26 1.14
CA TYR A 309 -3.99 -19.71 1.36
C TYR A 309 -3.02 -20.51 0.47
N ALA A 310 -2.91 -20.13 -0.80
CA ALA A 310 -2.00 -20.78 -1.74
C ALA A 310 -0.53 -20.58 -1.35
N GLN A 311 -0.15 -19.37 -0.91
CA GLN A 311 1.18 -19.12 -0.34
C GLN A 311 1.45 -20.04 0.86
N PHE A 312 0.51 -20.16 1.79
CA PHE A 312 0.66 -21.03 2.96
C PHE A 312 0.87 -22.51 2.57
N VAL A 313 0.08 -23.02 1.61
CA VAL A 313 0.26 -24.38 1.09
C VAL A 313 1.64 -24.55 0.45
N TYR A 314 2.08 -23.56 -0.32
CA TYR A 314 3.43 -23.55 -0.89
C TYR A 314 4.51 -23.67 0.19
N GLU A 315 4.45 -22.82 1.21
CA GLU A 315 5.42 -22.79 2.31
C GLU A 315 5.47 -24.13 3.06
N GLN A 316 4.32 -24.77 3.29
CA GLN A 316 4.26 -26.10 3.92
C GLN A 316 4.95 -27.19 3.09
N ASP A 317 4.79 -27.14 1.76
CA ASP A 317 5.31 -28.17 0.86
C ASP A 317 6.81 -27.99 0.60
N VAL A 318 7.31 -26.75 0.47
CA VAL A 318 8.73 -26.49 0.18
C VAL A 318 9.61 -26.45 1.43
N ASP A 319 9.05 -26.13 2.60
CA ASP A 319 9.78 -26.04 3.85
C ASP A 319 8.93 -26.55 5.04
N PRO A 320 8.75 -27.87 5.13
CA PRO A 320 8.00 -28.49 6.20
C PRO A 320 8.65 -28.33 7.59
N GLN A 321 9.90 -27.83 7.66
CA GLN A 321 10.60 -27.58 8.93
C GLN A 321 10.41 -26.16 9.47
N GLY A 322 9.72 -25.28 8.73
CA GLY A 322 9.30 -23.98 9.23
C GLY A 322 10.44 -22.97 9.37
N THR A 323 11.41 -22.99 8.46
CA THR A 323 12.43 -21.95 8.36
C THR A 323 11.87 -20.64 7.78
N PHE A 324 10.82 -20.72 6.95
CA PHE A 324 9.93 -19.58 6.77
C PHE A 324 9.36 -19.25 8.14
N PRO A 325 9.58 -18.03 8.65
CA PRO A 325 9.01 -17.64 9.92
C PRO A 325 7.51 -17.82 9.75
N HIS A 326 6.96 -18.90 10.32
CA HIS A 326 5.53 -19.17 10.30
C HIS A 326 4.91 -17.87 10.76
N ARG A 327 4.34 -17.14 9.81
CA ARG A 327 3.71 -15.89 10.13
C ARG A 327 2.47 -16.37 10.90
N HIS A 328 2.60 -16.45 12.22
CA HIS A 328 1.51 -16.45 13.17
C HIS A 328 0.87 -15.04 13.44
N PRO A 329 1.08 -13.94 12.67
CA PRO A 329 0.20 -12.77 12.72
C PRO A 329 -1.28 -13.11 12.58
N TYR A 330 -1.61 -14.25 11.95
CA TYR A 330 -2.99 -14.62 11.67
C TYR A 330 -3.77 -15.09 12.91
N LEU A 331 -3.11 -15.76 13.88
CA LEU A 331 -3.66 -16.00 15.24
C LEU A 331 -3.95 -14.68 15.97
N ALA A 332 -3.25 -13.63 15.57
CA ALA A 332 -3.30 -12.32 16.18
C ALA A 332 -4.44 -11.46 15.59
N VAL A 333 -4.74 -11.58 14.30
CA VAL A 333 -5.96 -11.02 13.68
C VAL A 333 -7.21 -11.81 14.12
N GLU A 334 -7.07 -13.13 14.29
CA GLU A 334 -8.08 -13.98 14.94
C GLU A 334 -8.44 -13.52 16.37
N GLN A 335 -7.48 -12.91 17.08
CA GLN A 335 -7.70 -12.33 18.41
C GLN A 335 -8.18 -10.86 18.39
N LEU A 336 -8.08 -10.17 17.24
CA LEU A 336 -8.34 -8.73 17.13
C LEU A 336 -9.61 -8.35 16.36
N THR A 337 -10.32 -9.31 15.75
CA THR A 337 -11.56 -9.02 14.99
C THR A 337 -12.79 -9.30 15.85
N ILE A 338 -13.33 -8.25 16.49
CA ILE A 338 -14.20 -8.35 17.67
C ILE A 338 -15.69 -8.30 17.33
N THR A 339 -16.11 -7.88 16.13
CA THR A 339 -17.56 -7.78 15.82
C THR A 339 -18.09 -9.06 15.15
N PRO A 340 -19.11 -9.72 15.72
CA PRO A 340 -19.81 -10.82 15.05
C PRO A 340 -20.64 -10.31 13.85
N GLY A 341 -20.44 -10.86 12.64
CA GLY A 341 -21.32 -10.64 11.49
C GLY A 341 -20.71 -9.90 10.29
N GLU A 342 -19.39 -9.89 10.12
CA GLU A 342 -18.67 -8.94 9.26
C GLU A 342 -18.11 -9.52 7.95
N VAL A 343 -18.19 -10.84 7.77
CA VAL A 343 -17.73 -11.51 6.55
C VAL A 343 -18.45 -10.97 5.30
N HIS A 344 -19.69 -10.50 5.44
CA HIS A 344 -20.44 -9.85 4.37
C HIS A 344 -19.89 -8.45 3.99
N ASP A 345 -19.15 -7.77 4.87
CA ASP A 345 -18.58 -6.44 4.62
C ASP A 345 -17.12 -6.47 4.15
N PHE A 346 -16.57 -7.65 3.88
CA PHE A 346 -15.20 -7.85 3.45
C PHE A 346 -14.77 -7.00 2.24
N ASP A 347 -15.67 -6.81 1.27
CA ASP A 347 -15.37 -6.01 0.07
C ASP A 347 -15.26 -4.51 0.32
N ARG A 348 -15.60 -4.05 1.53
CA ARG A 348 -15.67 -2.61 1.86
C ARG A 348 -14.58 -2.16 2.84
N ARG A 349 -13.80 -3.07 3.40
CA ARG A 349 -12.87 -2.81 4.50
C ARG A 349 -11.43 -2.63 4.04
N HIS A 350 -10.59 -2.15 4.97
CA HIS A 350 -9.16 -1.96 4.77
C HIS A 350 -8.50 -3.17 4.11
N ARG A 351 -7.70 -2.91 3.07
CA ARG A 351 -6.97 -3.91 2.27
C ARG A 351 -6.24 -4.97 3.09
N TYR A 352 -5.82 -4.73 4.33
CA TYR A 352 -5.09 -5.75 5.11
C TYR A 352 -6.00 -6.80 5.78
N LEU A 353 -7.24 -6.45 6.11
CA LEU A 353 -8.18 -7.40 6.72
C LEU A 353 -8.66 -8.43 5.69
N SER A 354 -8.73 -8.07 4.41
CA SER A 354 -9.14 -8.99 3.33
C SER A 354 -8.15 -10.14 3.13
N TYR A 355 -6.87 -9.97 3.45
CA TYR A 355 -5.86 -11.05 3.37
C TYR A 355 -6.08 -12.07 4.49
N ALA A 356 -6.03 -11.62 5.76
CA ALA A 356 -6.09 -12.52 6.91
C ALA A 356 -7.47 -13.18 7.06
N LEU A 357 -8.56 -12.42 6.93
CA LEU A 357 -9.90 -12.99 7.03
C LEU A 357 -10.28 -13.77 5.77
N GLY A 358 -9.83 -13.30 4.60
CA GLY A 358 -9.95 -14.04 3.35
C GLY A 358 -9.22 -15.38 3.40
N PHE A 359 -8.07 -15.47 4.06
CA PHE A 359 -7.34 -16.71 4.27
C PHE A 359 -8.16 -17.71 5.08
N VAL A 360 -8.73 -17.29 6.24
CA VAL A 360 -9.57 -18.16 7.08
C VAL A 360 -10.79 -18.64 6.30
N ALA A 361 -11.37 -17.75 5.49
CA ALA A 361 -12.44 -18.08 4.57
C ALA A 361 -12.03 -19.11 3.49
N ALA A 362 -10.88 -18.92 2.84
CA ALA A 362 -10.35 -19.85 1.86
C ALA A 362 -10.04 -21.22 2.50
N GLU A 363 -9.46 -21.24 3.70
CA GLU A 363 -9.19 -22.45 4.47
C GLU A 363 -10.49 -23.22 4.75
N TRP A 364 -11.54 -22.55 5.24
CA TRP A 364 -12.84 -23.18 5.47
C TRP A 364 -13.44 -23.75 4.17
N LEU A 365 -13.32 -23.03 3.06
CA LEU A 365 -13.78 -23.49 1.75
C LEU A 365 -13.04 -24.73 1.29
N VAL A 366 -11.72 -24.80 1.55
CA VAL A 366 -10.91 -25.98 1.24
C VAL A 366 -11.26 -27.16 2.14
N ASP A 367 -11.43 -26.94 3.45
CA ASP A 367 -11.88 -27.99 4.39
C ASP A 367 -13.23 -28.58 3.97
N ARG A 368 -14.10 -27.76 3.37
CA ARG A 368 -15.43 -28.17 2.89
C ARG A 368 -15.40 -28.87 1.53
N ALA A 369 -14.74 -28.27 0.54
CA ALA A 369 -14.90 -28.60 -0.88
C ALA A 369 -13.61 -29.09 -1.57
N GLY A 370 -12.48 -29.05 -0.86
CA GLY A 370 -11.16 -29.39 -1.38
C GLY A 370 -10.45 -28.21 -2.07
N GLU A 371 -9.14 -28.34 -2.24
CA GLU A 371 -8.28 -27.31 -2.85
C GLU A 371 -8.67 -27.00 -4.30
N GLU A 372 -9.07 -28.02 -5.07
CA GLU A 372 -9.50 -27.85 -6.47
C GLU A 372 -10.71 -26.93 -6.61
N ALA A 373 -11.59 -26.88 -5.60
CA ALA A 373 -12.79 -26.04 -5.62
C ALA A 373 -12.44 -24.54 -5.67
N LEU A 374 -11.32 -24.12 -5.07
CA LEU A 374 -10.84 -22.73 -5.15
C LEU A 374 -10.54 -22.35 -6.60
N VAL A 375 -9.89 -23.24 -7.34
CA VAL A 375 -9.55 -23.03 -8.75
C VAL A 375 -10.79 -23.16 -9.64
N ASP A 376 -11.68 -24.11 -9.34
CA ASP A 376 -12.92 -24.28 -10.08
C ASP A 376 -13.80 -23.05 -10.02
N PHE A 377 -13.85 -22.36 -8.87
CA PHE A 377 -14.52 -21.06 -8.77
C PHE A 377 -14.05 -20.08 -9.85
N TYR A 378 -12.73 -19.89 -10.00
CA TYR A 378 -12.19 -19.00 -11.04
C TYR A 378 -12.40 -19.54 -12.46
N ARG A 379 -12.29 -20.87 -12.65
CA ARG A 379 -12.44 -21.56 -13.94
C ARG A 379 -13.86 -21.45 -14.49
N ILE A 380 -14.88 -21.68 -13.66
CA ILE A 380 -16.28 -21.69 -14.07
C ILE A 380 -16.91 -20.29 -14.03
N ARG A 381 -16.21 -19.28 -13.49
CA ARG A 381 -16.68 -17.87 -13.45
C ARG A 381 -17.11 -17.34 -14.81
N LYS A 382 -16.42 -17.77 -15.89
CA LYS A 382 -16.74 -17.41 -17.29
C LYS A 382 -18.14 -17.88 -17.73
N SER A 383 -18.75 -18.83 -17.03
CA SER A 383 -20.06 -19.41 -17.36
C SER A 383 -21.24 -18.82 -16.58
N HIS A 384 -20.99 -17.87 -15.67
CA HIS A 384 -22.03 -17.25 -14.84
C HIS A 384 -21.91 -15.72 -14.90
N ASP A 385 -23.02 -15.01 -14.75
CA ASP A 385 -23.00 -13.54 -14.71
C ASP A 385 -22.59 -13.03 -13.32
N ARG A 386 -23.12 -13.67 -12.27
CA ARG A 386 -22.89 -13.35 -10.86
C ARG A 386 -21.84 -14.25 -10.24
N TRP A 387 -20.98 -13.67 -9.39
CA TRP A 387 -19.94 -14.44 -8.72
C TRP A 387 -20.53 -15.34 -7.63
N GLU A 388 -21.66 -14.97 -7.03
CA GLU A 388 -22.35 -15.74 -6.01
C GLU A 388 -22.89 -17.07 -6.58
N ASP A 389 -23.38 -17.06 -7.82
CA ASP A 389 -23.82 -18.28 -8.52
C ASP A 389 -22.61 -19.20 -8.81
N THR A 390 -21.48 -18.59 -9.18
CA THR A 390 -20.20 -19.29 -9.38
C THR A 390 -19.71 -19.90 -8.07
N PHE A 391 -19.80 -19.15 -6.98
CA PHE A 391 -19.43 -19.56 -5.63
C PHE A 391 -20.25 -20.78 -5.18
N GLN A 392 -21.57 -20.71 -5.34
CA GLN A 392 -22.45 -21.84 -5.01
C GLN A 392 -22.15 -23.06 -5.88
N ALA A 393 -21.87 -22.87 -7.17
CA ALA A 393 -21.53 -23.97 -8.07
C ALA A 393 -20.19 -24.65 -7.70
N ALA A 394 -19.18 -23.89 -7.29
CA ALA A 394 -17.87 -24.41 -6.92
C ALA A 394 -17.86 -25.05 -5.53
N PHE A 395 -18.48 -24.42 -4.53
CA PHE A 395 -18.35 -24.83 -3.12
C PHE A 395 -19.58 -25.55 -2.55
N GLY A 396 -20.67 -25.64 -3.32
CA GLY A 396 -21.90 -26.30 -2.91
C GLY A 396 -22.54 -25.66 -1.66
N VAL A 397 -22.38 -24.35 -1.48
CA VAL A 397 -22.96 -23.56 -0.38
C VAL A 397 -23.34 -22.16 -0.88
N ALA A 398 -24.47 -21.64 -0.43
CA ALA A 398 -24.85 -20.26 -0.75
C ALA A 398 -23.94 -19.28 0.01
N VAL A 399 -23.65 -18.11 -0.56
CA VAL A 399 -22.79 -17.09 0.06
C VAL A 399 -23.27 -16.70 1.47
N ASP A 400 -24.57 -16.50 1.67
CA ASP A 400 -25.13 -16.15 2.98
C ASP A 400 -24.89 -17.26 4.03
N GLU A 401 -25.09 -18.52 3.66
CA GLU A 401 -24.83 -19.68 4.52
C GLU A 401 -23.33 -19.83 4.82
N PHE A 402 -22.49 -19.55 3.83
CA PHE A 402 -21.04 -19.54 3.99
C PHE A 402 -20.60 -18.48 5.01
N TYR A 403 -21.14 -17.26 4.94
CA TYR A 403 -20.80 -16.18 5.86
C TYR A 403 -21.14 -16.54 7.31
N GLU A 404 -22.30 -17.15 7.56
CA GLU A 404 -22.65 -17.65 8.90
C GLU A 404 -21.71 -18.78 9.36
N ALA A 405 -21.34 -19.68 8.45
CA ALA A 405 -20.51 -20.84 8.77
C ALA A 405 -19.05 -20.45 9.06
N VAL A 406 -18.48 -19.52 8.30
CA VAL A 406 -17.09 -19.09 8.50
C VAL A 406 -16.92 -18.28 9.77
N GLU A 407 -17.92 -17.48 10.18
CA GLU A 407 -17.91 -16.82 11.50
C GLU A 407 -17.90 -17.83 12.64
N SER A 408 -18.71 -18.89 12.52
CA SER A 408 -18.73 -19.98 13.50
C SER A 408 -17.38 -20.70 13.56
N TYR A 409 -16.81 -21.02 12.39
CA TYR A 409 -15.50 -21.66 12.26
C TYR A 409 -14.37 -20.81 12.85
N ARG A 410 -14.38 -19.50 12.58
CA ARG A 410 -13.44 -18.53 13.16
C ARG A 410 -13.48 -18.54 14.69
N HIS A 411 -14.68 -18.54 15.28
CA HIS A 411 -14.85 -18.63 16.73
C HIS A 411 -14.35 -19.96 17.33
N GLU A 412 -14.42 -21.06 16.59
CA GLU A 412 -13.91 -22.37 17.04
C GLU A 412 -12.37 -22.44 16.98
N ARG A 413 -11.77 -21.92 15.90
CA ARG A 413 -10.31 -21.90 15.69
C ARG A 413 -9.61 -20.90 16.61
N ALA A 414 -10.25 -19.76 16.89
CA ALA A 414 -9.77 -18.73 17.80
C ALA A 414 -10.84 -18.33 18.81
N PRO A 415 -10.98 -19.06 19.94
CA PRO A 415 -11.91 -18.67 20.98
C PRO A 415 -11.56 -17.26 21.47
N LEU A 416 -12.53 -16.35 21.34
CA LEU A 416 -12.43 -14.98 21.82
C LEU A 416 -11.87 -14.96 23.24
N ASN A 417 -10.86 -14.14 23.48
CA ASN A 417 -10.29 -13.97 24.80
C ASN A 417 -11.40 -13.44 25.73
N PRO A 418 -11.76 -14.13 26.83
CA PRO A 418 -12.95 -13.83 27.63
C PRO A 418 -13.01 -12.41 28.23
N HIS A 419 -11.91 -11.65 28.16
CA HIS A 419 -11.81 -10.28 28.63
C HIS A 419 -12.46 -9.23 27.70
N LEU A 420 -12.81 -9.59 26.47
CA LEU A 420 -13.40 -8.68 25.47
C LEU A 420 -14.94 -8.73 25.42
N ARG A 421 -15.56 -9.48 26.34
CA ARG A 421 -17.02 -9.67 26.41
C ARG A 421 -17.57 -9.43 27.82
N ASP A 422 -16.80 -8.77 28.67
CA ASP A 422 -17.20 -8.51 30.06
C ASP A 422 -18.01 -7.22 30.09
N ASP A 423 -19.28 -7.30 30.50
CA ASP A 423 -20.23 -6.19 30.68
C ASP A 423 -19.81 -5.25 31.85
N ARG A 424 -18.52 -4.96 31.99
CA ARG A 424 -17.97 -4.21 33.11
C ARG A 424 -17.78 -2.75 32.73
N THR A 425 -18.54 -1.90 33.40
CA THR A 425 -18.43 -0.43 33.47
C THR A 425 -17.06 0.13 33.87
N GLU A 426 -16.02 -0.70 34.01
CA GLU A 426 -14.68 -0.30 34.42
C GLU A 426 -13.69 -0.52 33.27
N VAL A 427 -13.00 0.55 32.88
CA VAL A 427 -11.90 0.51 31.90
C VAL A 427 -10.83 -0.50 32.35
N ILE A 428 -10.58 -1.52 31.52
CA ILE A 428 -9.64 -2.59 31.83
C ILE A 428 -8.25 -2.19 31.34
N VAL A 429 -7.26 -2.11 32.23
CA VAL A 429 -5.86 -1.90 31.82
C VAL A 429 -5.08 -3.20 31.98
N VAL A 430 -4.68 -3.80 30.85
CA VAL A 430 -4.00 -5.10 30.76
C VAL A 430 -2.50 -4.90 30.51
N PRO A 431 -1.62 -5.17 31.50
CA PRO A 431 -0.20 -5.25 31.23
C PRO A 431 0.10 -6.56 30.45
N LEU A 432 0.69 -6.44 29.27
CA LEU A 432 1.13 -7.57 28.45
C LEU A 432 2.47 -8.16 28.90
N SER A 433 3.09 -7.56 29.91
CA SER A 433 4.34 -8.04 30.51
C SER A 433 4.46 -7.65 31.98
N ALA A 434 5.40 -8.29 32.69
CA ALA A 434 5.71 -7.91 34.07
C ALA A 434 6.30 -6.49 34.18
N ALA A 435 7.07 -6.06 33.18
CA ALA A 435 7.67 -4.71 33.14
C ALA A 435 6.62 -3.60 32.88
N ALA A 436 5.52 -3.93 32.19
CA ALA A 436 4.41 -3.02 31.95
C ALA A 436 3.50 -2.80 33.17
N ALA A 437 3.54 -3.67 34.18
CA ALA A 437 2.59 -3.63 35.31
C ALA A 437 2.62 -2.34 36.16
N PRO A 438 3.79 -1.73 36.48
CA PRO A 438 3.83 -0.44 37.17
C PRO A 438 3.21 0.69 36.35
N VAL A 439 3.48 0.72 35.04
CA VAL A 439 2.93 1.72 34.11
C VAL A 439 1.41 1.53 33.97
N ALA A 440 0.93 0.30 33.84
CA ALA A 440 -0.50 -0.02 33.85
C ALA A 440 -1.21 0.46 35.12
N THR A 441 -0.55 0.38 36.28
CA THR A 441 -1.11 0.87 37.55
C THR A 441 -1.27 2.39 37.55
N THR A 442 -0.27 3.12 37.07
CA THR A 442 -0.37 4.57 36.88
C THR A 442 -1.48 4.94 35.91
N ILE A 443 -1.54 4.25 34.76
CA ILE A 443 -2.55 4.49 33.73
C ILE A 443 -3.96 4.27 34.30
N ARG A 444 -4.17 3.22 35.10
CA ARG A 444 -5.46 3.04 35.83
C ARG A 444 -5.80 4.23 36.72
N GLY A 445 -4.82 4.75 37.47
CA GLY A 445 -5.03 5.93 38.32
C GLY A 445 -5.43 7.17 37.52
N GLN A 446 -4.77 7.40 36.37
CA GLN A 446 -5.09 8.50 35.47
C GLN A 446 -6.46 8.34 34.82
N ILE A 447 -6.81 7.14 34.36
CA ILE A 447 -8.13 6.83 33.81
C ILE A 447 -9.22 7.02 34.86
N ALA A 448 -8.99 6.62 36.10
CA ALA A 448 -9.93 6.84 37.20
C ALA A 448 -10.15 8.34 37.47
N ASN A 449 -9.07 9.14 37.51
CA ASN A 449 -9.17 10.59 37.66
C ASN A 449 -9.92 11.22 36.48
N LEU A 450 -9.63 10.78 35.26
CA LEU A 450 -10.27 11.28 34.05
C LEU A 450 -11.77 10.93 34.03
N THR A 451 -12.10 9.69 34.39
CA THR A 451 -13.48 9.22 34.54
C THR A 451 -14.23 10.05 35.57
N SER A 452 -13.62 10.32 36.73
CA SER A 452 -14.21 11.19 37.76
C SER A 452 -14.43 12.60 37.24
N PHE A 453 -13.46 13.16 36.51
CA PHE A 453 -13.58 14.48 35.89
C PHE A 453 -14.74 14.55 34.89
N PHE A 454 -14.89 13.56 34.02
CA PHE A 454 -16.00 13.50 33.05
C PHE A 454 -17.36 13.34 33.74
N ALA A 455 -17.46 12.45 34.72
CA ALA A 455 -18.68 12.24 35.48
C ALA A 455 -19.10 13.49 36.28
N GLU A 456 -18.16 14.14 36.97
CA GLU A 456 -18.44 15.33 37.78
C GLU A 456 -18.79 16.55 36.92
N ARG A 457 -17.98 16.81 35.89
CA ARG A 457 -18.05 18.06 35.12
C ARG A 457 -19.08 17.98 33.99
N PHE A 458 -19.08 16.88 33.26
CA PHE A 458 -19.93 16.71 32.07
C PHE A 458 -21.12 15.77 32.32
N GLY A 459 -21.14 15.02 33.42
CA GLY A 459 -22.23 14.07 33.69
C GLY A 459 -22.20 12.83 32.79
N ALA A 460 -21.04 12.49 32.24
CA ALA A 460 -20.85 11.31 31.40
C ALA A 460 -20.47 10.09 32.24
N ASP A 461 -21.11 8.96 31.97
CA ASP A 461 -20.70 7.67 32.51
C ASP A 461 -19.48 7.15 31.72
N PRO A 462 -18.55 6.40 32.37
CA PRO A 462 -17.43 5.79 31.66
C PRO A 462 -17.91 4.76 30.64
N VAL A 463 -17.22 4.67 29.50
CA VAL A 463 -17.36 3.53 28.57
C VAL A 463 -16.36 2.43 28.84
N ASP A 464 -16.75 1.23 28.43
CA ASP A 464 -15.95 0.01 28.46
C ASP A 464 -14.93 0.04 27.32
N TYR A 465 -13.67 0.33 27.64
CA TYR A 465 -12.55 0.14 26.71
C TYR A 465 -11.36 -0.53 27.42
N THR A 466 -10.49 -1.18 26.64
CA THR A 466 -9.34 -1.93 27.18
C THR A 466 -8.01 -1.30 26.76
N VAL A 467 -7.22 -0.86 27.72
CA VAL A 467 -5.88 -0.31 27.48
C VAL A 467 -4.82 -1.38 27.67
N TYR A 468 -4.07 -1.71 26.62
CA TYR A 468 -2.98 -2.67 26.70
C TYR A 468 -1.63 -1.94 26.89
N VAL A 469 -0.86 -2.37 27.87
CA VAL A 469 0.44 -1.76 28.20
C VAL A 469 1.52 -2.78 27.95
N VAL A 470 2.48 -2.46 27.08
CA VAL A 470 3.54 -3.37 26.64
C VAL A 470 4.90 -2.67 26.76
N ASP A 471 5.93 -3.41 27.18
CA ASP A 471 7.30 -2.90 27.16
C ASP A 471 7.94 -3.08 25.78
N GLU A 472 8.98 -2.29 25.52
CA GLU A 472 9.69 -2.32 24.25
C GLU A 472 10.35 -3.66 23.93
N GLU A 473 10.81 -4.44 24.92
CA GLU A 473 11.47 -5.73 24.66
C GLU A 473 10.45 -6.77 24.15
N THR A 474 9.20 -6.63 24.59
CA THR A 474 8.06 -7.47 24.20
C THR A 474 7.32 -6.90 22.97
N TYR A 475 7.53 -5.63 22.64
CA TYR A 475 6.84 -4.92 21.54
C TYR A 475 7.23 -5.42 20.14
N PRO A 476 8.50 -5.61 19.73
CA PRO A 476 8.83 -6.14 18.40
C PRO A 476 8.40 -7.60 18.19
N SER A 477 8.50 -8.45 19.21
CA SER A 477 8.20 -9.88 19.05
C SER A 477 6.70 -10.18 19.07
N THR A 478 5.95 -9.40 19.85
CA THR A 478 4.50 -9.60 20.03
C THR A 478 3.69 -8.59 19.22
N PHE A 479 4.12 -7.33 19.11
CA PHE A 479 3.33 -6.24 18.52
C PHE A 479 3.65 -5.96 17.04
N VAL A 480 4.92 -6.03 16.61
CA VAL A 480 5.28 -5.94 15.17
C VAL A 480 4.80 -7.19 14.41
N SER A 481 4.69 -8.33 15.07
CA SER A 481 4.02 -9.51 14.51
C SER A 481 2.49 -9.40 14.50
N LEU A 482 1.88 -8.61 15.40
CA LEU A 482 0.43 -8.40 15.51
C LEU A 482 -0.14 -7.32 14.55
N LEU A 483 0.60 -6.23 14.29
CA LEU A 483 0.03 -5.00 13.69
C LEU A 483 0.90 -4.26 12.65
N ALA A 484 2.05 -4.82 12.24
CA ALA A 484 2.91 -4.19 11.22
C ALA A 484 2.24 -3.87 9.86
N PRO A 485 1.17 -4.55 9.41
CA PRO A 485 0.51 -4.15 8.16
C PRO A 485 -0.42 -2.94 8.32
N THR A 486 -0.99 -2.69 9.50
CA THR A 486 -2.09 -1.73 9.68
C THR A 486 -1.67 -0.32 10.07
N VAL A 487 -0.44 -0.12 10.54
CA VAL A 487 -0.02 1.17 11.11
C VAL A 487 1.19 1.73 10.36
N ASN A 488 0.93 2.72 9.49
CA ASN A 488 1.96 3.49 8.79
C ASN A 488 2.60 4.53 9.74
N CYS A 489 3.04 4.10 10.91
CA CYS A 489 3.79 4.94 11.83
C CYS A 489 5.27 4.86 11.46
N ASN A 490 5.82 5.97 10.98
CA ASN A 490 7.25 6.14 10.73
C ASN A 490 8.04 5.84 12.02
N ILE A 491 8.66 4.65 12.08
CA ILE A 491 9.37 4.15 13.26
C ILE A 491 10.72 4.88 13.33
N GLY A 492 10.77 5.96 14.11
CA GLY A 492 12.05 6.51 14.56
C GLY A 492 12.75 5.47 15.43
N SER A 493 14.06 5.34 15.28
CA SER A 493 14.92 4.34 15.96
C SER A 493 15.16 4.63 17.46
N ASP A 494 14.19 5.18 18.17
CA ASP A 494 14.37 5.60 19.57
C ASP A 494 13.91 4.51 20.57
N PRO A 495 14.71 4.20 21.62
CA PRO A 495 14.59 2.99 22.44
C PRO A 495 13.66 3.13 23.67
N TRP A 496 12.34 3.30 23.51
CA TRP A 496 11.42 3.53 24.65
C TRP A 496 10.09 2.72 24.61
N PRO A 497 9.48 2.40 25.77
CA PRO A 497 8.22 1.64 25.88
C PRO A 497 7.01 2.37 25.27
N LYS A 498 6.07 1.61 24.69
CA LYS A 498 4.94 2.11 23.90
C LYS A 498 3.59 1.71 24.53
N ILE A 499 2.66 2.66 24.64
CA ILE A 499 1.28 2.41 25.11
C ILE A 499 0.38 2.22 23.89
N VAL A 500 -0.49 1.21 23.94
CA VAL A 500 -1.41 0.90 22.86
C VAL A 500 -2.82 0.82 23.44
N ILE A 501 -3.68 1.73 23.01
CA ILE A 501 -5.07 1.77 23.45
C ILE A 501 -5.91 1.09 22.38
N PHE A 502 -6.68 0.08 22.75
CA PHE A 502 -7.66 -0.55 21.88
C PHE A 502 -9.05 -0.13 22.37
N ASP A 503 -9.82 0.51 21.49
CA ASP A 503 -11.25 0.68 21.72
C ASP A 503 -11.97 -0.58 21.23
N CYS A 504 -12.95 -1.05 22.01
CA CYS A 504 -13.64 -2.31 21.79
C CYS A 504 -14.77 -2.19 20.76
N ASP A 505 -15.08 -0.99 20.23
CA ASP A 505 -16.24 -0.83 19.35
C ASP A 505 -16.17 0.31 18.30
N VAL A 506 -14.98 0.83 17.92
CA VAL A 506 -14.93 1.90 16.90
C VAL A 506 -13.83 1.73 15.85
N ASP A 507 -14.28 1.40 14.64
CA ASP A 507 -13.58 1.49 13.35
C ASP A 507 -13.09 2.92 13.05
N GLU A 508 -11.80 3.10 12.74
CA GLU A 508 -11.22 4.39 12.34
C GLU A 508 -11.57 4.80 10.89
N SER A 509 -12.37 4.00 10.16
CA SER A 509 -12.74 4.27 8.77
C SER A 509 -14.19 3.91 8.39
N PHE A 510 -15.16 4.56 9.06
CA PHE A 510 -16.59 4.72 8.70
C PHE A 510 -17.68 3.78 9.26
N HIS A 511 -18.14 4.14 10.46
CA HIS A 511 -19.53 4.44 10.85
C HIS A 511 -20.69 3.54 10.34
N THR A 512 -21.07 2.53 11.13
CA THR A 512 -22.49 2.17 11.36
C THR A 512 -22.73 1.68 12.80
N PHE A 513 -23.70 2.33 13.47
CA PHE A 513 -24.49 2.02 14.67
C PHE A 513 -24.05 0.90 15.64
N SER A 514 -23.82 1.31 16.90
CA SER A 514 -24.46 0.71 18.07
C SER A 514 -25.58 1.66 18.56
N PRO A 515 -26.81 1.20 18.88
CA PRO A 515 -27.94 2.06 19.23
C PRO A 515 -27.87 2.69 20.64
N ASP A 516 -26.84 2.40 21.42
CA ASP A 516 -26.92 2.58 22.88
C ASP A 516 -26.28 3.87 23.42
N GLY A 517 -25.69 4.73 22.59
CA GLY A 517 -25.48 6.15 22.93
C GLY A 517 -24.45 6.49 24.03
N ASP A 518 -23.59 5.56 24.46
CA ASP A 518 -22.73 5.74 25.65
C ASP A 518 -21.25 6.12 25.37
N HIS A 519 -20.79 6.27 24.12
CA HIS A 519 -19.35 6.38 23.81
C HIS A 519 -18.73 7.79 23.93
N TYR A 520 -18.19 8.18 25.11
CA TYR A 520 -17.57 9.51 25.29
C TYR A 520 -16.16 9.59 25.92
N THR A 521 -15.49 8.48 26.28
CA THR A 521 -14.20 8.57 27.02
C THR A 521 -12.95 8.68 26.14
N ARG A 522 -13.07 8.92 24.83
CA ARG A 522 -11.90 9.07 23.91
C ARG A 522 -11.13 10.39 24.10
N PHE A 523 -11.55 11.29 24.97
CA PHE A 523 -11.25 12.73 24.84
C PHE A 523 -9.93 13.27 25.41
N ILE A 524 -9.22 12.59 26.34
CA ILE A 524 -8.01 13.16 26.97
C ILE A 524 -7.04 12.06 27.37
N ILE A 525 -6.21 11.59 26.45
CA ILE A 525 -5.11 10.70 26.80
C ILE A 525 -3.77 11.35 26.41
N ASP A 526 -3.69 12.06 25.30
CA ASP A 526 -2.40 12.48 24.74
C ASP A 526 -1.63 13.48 25.64
N GLY A 527 -2.23 14.60 26.07
CA GLY A 527 -1.49 15.66 26.80
C GLY A 527 -1.05 15.30 28.24
N HIS A 528 -1.94 14.68 29.03
CA HIS A 528 -1.70 14.49 30.46
C HIS A 528 -1.00 13.16 30.80
N ILE A 529 -1.26 12.08 30.03
CA ILE A 529 -0.48 10.85 30.14
C ILE A 529 0.94 11.10 29.62
N HIS A 530 1.14 11.93 28.59
CA HIS A 530 2.46 12.38 28.16
C HIS A 530 3.25 13.10 29.27
N SER A 531 2.65 14.08 29.96
CA SER A 531 3.28 14.75 31.10
C SER A 531 3.59 13.77 32.24
N THR A 532 2.64 12.91 32.59
CA THR A 532 2.78 11.92 33.67
C THR A 532 3.87 10.87 33.37
N LEU A 533 3.99 10.43 32.11
CA LEU A 533 5.05 9.52 31.66
C LEU A 533 6.42 10.19 31.67
N THR A 534 6.49 11.47 31.32
CA THR A 534 7.73 12.27 31.38
C THR A 534 8.23 12.41 32.83
N ASP A 535 7.31 12.51 33.80
CA ASP A 535 7.64 12.70 35.22
C ASP A 535 7.96 11.40 35.99
N LEU A 536 7.41 10.25 35.56
CA LEU A 536 7.54 8.98 36.31
C LEU A 536 8.83 8.19 36.06
N ALA A 537 9.64 8.57 35.06
CA ALA A 537 10.98 8.04 34.88
C ALA A 537 11.84 8.92 33.94
N PRO A 538 12.97 9.50 34.40
CA PRO A 538 14.02 9.91 33.47
C PRO A 538 14.68 8.60 32.97
N PRO A 539 14.55 8.22 31.69
CA PRO A 539 14.59 9.10 30.52
C PRO A 539 13.52 8.75 29.46
N LEU A 540 12.22 8.91 29.70
CA LEU A 540 11.22 8.67 28.64
C LEU A 540 11.18 9.86 27.65
N SER A 541 11.60 9.63 26.39
CA SER A 541 11.43 10.59 25.28
C SER A 541 10.06 10.38 24.63
N THR A 542 9.21 11.40 24.65
CA THR A 542 7.83 11.37 24.17
C THR A 542 7.65 11.88 22.73
N ARG A 543 8.71 11.88 21.92
CA ARG A 543 8.70 12.45 20.55
C ARG A 543 7.65 11.84 19.60
N HIS A 544 7.15 10.64 19.89
CA HIS A 544 6.15 9.96 19.05
C HIS A 544 4.69 10.13 19.49
N LEU A 545 4.41 10.77 20.63
CA LEU A 545 3.03 11.14 21.00
C LEU A 545 2.59 12.48 20.38
N GLN A 546 3.50 13.28 19.78
CA GLN A 546 3.14 14.61 19.24
C GLN A 546 2.14 14.61 18.06
N ARG A 547 1.65 13.45 17.63
CA ARG A 547 0.71 13.30 16.50
C ARG A 547 -0.28 12.15 16.63
N THR A 548 -0.53 11.65 17.84
CA THR A 548 -1.79 10.95 18.08
C THR A 548 -2.85 12.00 18.34
N ASP A 549 -3.24 12.70 17.26
CA ASP A 549 -4.50 13.42 17.23
C ASP A 549 -5.56 12.36 17.58
N ILE A 550 -6.00 12.34 18.84
CA ILE A 550 -7.27 11.72 19.17
C ILE A 550 -8.33 12.67 18.63
N ALA A 551 -8.42 12.70 17.31
CA ALA A 551 -9.46 13.36 16.59
C ALA A 551 -10.75 12.64 16.99
N VAL A 552 -11.69 13.39 17.53
CA VAL A 552 -13.08 13.04 17.33
C VAL A 552 -13.28 13.12 15.82
N VAL A 553 -13.11 12.02 15.10
CA VAL A 553 -13.48 11.94 13.69
C VAL A 553 -15.00 11.90 13.64
N CYS A 554 -15.63 13.01 14.00
CA CYS A 554 -17.04 13.24 13.77
C CYS A 554 -17.16 13.62 12.30
N ARG A 555 -17.28 12.62 11.41
CA ARG A 555 -17.67 12.91 10.02
C ARG A 555 -19.11 13.43 9.92
N TRP A 556 -19.89 13.23 10.98
CA TRP A 556 -21.32 13.56 11.03
C TRP A 556 -21.64 14.73 11.95
N GLY A 557 -20.65 15.41 12.51
CA GLY A 557 -20.84 16.61 13.34
C GLY A 557 -20.50 17.89 12.58
N ILE A 558 -20.77 19.03 13.20
CA ILE A 558 -20.25 20.31 12.72
C ILE A 558 -18.74 20.32 12.96
N TYR A 559 -17.95 20.29 11.88
CA TYR A 559 -16.52 19.97 11.94
C TYR A 559 -15.76 20.82 12.97
N TRP A 560 -16.00 22.13 13.02
CA TRP A 560 -15.33 22.99 14.00
C TRP A 560 -15.65 22.62 15.46
N LEU A 561 -16.83 22.10 15.74
CA LEU A 561 -17.21 21.67 17.08
C LEU A 561 -16.51 20.37 17.46
N CYS A 562 -16.28 19.49 16.49
CA CYS A 562 -15.58 18.22 16.65
C CYS A 562 -14.11 18.40 17.05
N ASP A 563 -13.46 19.47 16.59
CA ASP A 563 -12.08 19.80 16.95
C ASP A 563 -12.00 20.78 18.13
N GLY A 564 -12.96 21.71 18.24
CA GLY A 564 -13.00 22.71 19.31
C GLY A 564 -13.33 22.13 20.68
N VAL A 565 -14.25 21.17 20.77
CA VAL A 565 -14.66 20.55 22.03
C VAL A 565 -13.55 19.73 22.69
N PRO A 566 -12.81 18.86 21.98
CA PRO A 566 -11.65 18.17 22.58
C PRO A 566 -10.62 19.12 23.15
N ASP A 567 -10.24 20.15 22.38
CA ASP A 567 -9.31 21.18 22.81
C ASP A 567 -9.80 21.91 24.08
N TYR A 568 -11.11 22.19 24.15
CA TYR A 568 -11.73 22.78 25.32
C TYR A 568 -11.71 21.86 26.54
N ILE A 569 -12.13 20.61 26.38
CA ILE A 569 -12.16 19.62 27.46
C ILE A 569 -10.76 19.36 28.01
N ALA A 570 -9.74 19.24 27.15
CA ALA A 570 -8.35 19.09 27.54
C ALA A 570 -7.88 20.27 28.43
N ALA A 571 -8.17 21.51 28.03
CA ALA A 571 -7.88 22.68 28.84
C ALA A 571 -8.62 22.66 30.20
N MET A 572 -9.89 22.24 30.21
CA MET A 572 -10.65 22.15 31.45
C MET A 572 -10.12 21.06 32.39
N TYR A 573 -9.51 20.01 31.86
CA TYR A 573 -8.80 19.00 32.65
C TYR A 573 -7.49 19.54 33.23
N GLU A 574 -6.73 20.33 32.48
CA GLU A 574 -5.55 21.04 33.01
C GLU A 574 -5.94 22.01 34.15
N VAL A 575 -7.07 22.71 34.01
CA VAL A 575 -7.61 23.58 35.06
C VAL A 575 -8.06 22.76 36.27
N HIS A 576 -8.73 21.62 36.05
CA HIS A 576 -9.19 20.73 37.13
C HIS A 576 -8.04 20.14 37.94
N THR A 577 -6.95 19.76 37.27
CA THR A 577 -5.74 19.22 37.90
C THR A 577 -4.83 20.31 38.48
N GLY A 578 -5.13 21.59 38.24
CA GLY A 578 -4.32 22.72 38.68
C GLY A 578 -3.03 22.94 37.89
N ALA A 579 -2.90 22.29 36.73
CA ALA A 579 -1.75 22.43 35.83
C ALA A 579 -1.76 23.76 35.06
N ALA A 580 -2.93 24.35 34.85
CA ALA A 580 -3.09 25.63 34.15
C ALA A 580 -4.20 26.50 34.75
N ASP A 581 -4.17 27.78 34.41
CA ASP A 581 -5.18 28.77 34.77
C ASP A 581 -6.04 29.10 33.53
N LEU A 582 -7.37 29.15 33.69
CA LEU A 582 -8.30 29.33 32.57
C LEU A 582 -8.11 30.70 31.88
N ASP A 583 -7.88 31.78 32.63
CA ASP A 583 -7.64 33.11 32.07
C ASP A 583 -6.37 33.13 31.21
N HIS A 584 -5.34 32.40 31.64
CA HIS A 584 -4.12 32.24 30.87
C HIS A 584 -4.36 31.51 29.54
N ILE A 585 -5.10 30.39 29.55
CA ILE A 585 -5.46 29.63 28.34
C ILE A 585 -6.29 30.50 27.39
N LEU A 586 -7.31 31.20 27.90
CA LEU A 586 -8.17 32.06 27.10
C LEU A 586 -7.39 33.19 26.42
N LYS A 587 -6.51 33.89 27.15
CA LYS A 587 -5.65 34.93 26.58
C LYS A 587 -4.75 34.40 25.47
N LYS A 588 -4.16 33.21 25.67
CA LYS A 588 -3.33 32.56 24.66
C LYS A 588 -4.14 32.21 23.40
N LYS A 589 -5.31 31.59 23.58
CA LYS A 589 -6.18 31.17 22.46
C LYS A 589 -6.77 32.37 21.72
N MET A 590 -7.18 33.45 22.41
CA MET A 590 -7.61 34.71 21.80
C MET A 590 -6.52 35.35 20.94
N LEU A 591 -5.27 35.36 21.43
CA LEU A 591 -4.14 35.91 20.70
C LEU A 591 -3.83 35.11 19.42
N LEU A 592 -3.91 33.78 19.49
CA LEU A 592 -3.72 32.91 18.32
C LEU A 592 -4.86 33.06 17.30
N ALA A 593 -6.10 33.13 17.77
CA ALA A 593 -7.29 33.25 16.91
C ALA A 593 -7.44 34.63 16.24
N HIS A 594 -6.78 35.67 16.75
CA HIS A 594 -6.86 37.03 16.20
C HIS A 594 -6.42 37.10 14.73
N GLY A 595 -5.46 36.28 14.31
CA GLY A 595 -4.98 36.22 12.92
C GLY A 595 -5.90 35.48 11.95
N VAL A 596 -6.98 34.85 12.43
CA VAL A 596 -7.88 34.05 11.58
C VAL A 596 -8.95 34.97 10.98
N THR A 597 -8.80 35.33 9.70
CA THR A 597 -9.78 36.19 8.99
C THR A 597 -11.04 35.44 8.55
N LYS A 598 -10.99 34.11 8.55
CA LYS A 598 -12.11 33.24 8.25
C LYS A 598 -13.21 33.36 9.33
N SER A 599 -14.47 33.33 8.92
CA SER A 599 -15.60 33.16 9.85
C SER A 599 -15.64 31.73 10.38
N LEU A 600 -16.23 31.52 11.55
CA LEU A 600 -16.40 30.17 12.10
C LEU A 600 -17.19 29.25 11.16
N SER A 601 -18.20 29.79 10.47
CA SER A 601 -19.01 29.04 9.50
C SER A 601 -18.22 28.45 8.33
N SER A 602 -17.06 29.02 7.99
CA SER A 602 -16.19 28.46 6.94
C SER A 602 -15.52 27.13 7.33
N PHE A 603 -15.61 26.76 8.62
CA PHE A 603 -15.10 25.51 9.19
C PHE A 603 -16.20 24.47 9.43
N GLU A 604 -17.37 24.62 8.80
CA GLU A 604 -18.36 23.52 8.77
C GLU A 604 -17.88 22.34 7.91
N GLY A 605 -17.03 22.62 6.92
CA GLY A 605 -16.34 21.60 6.12
C GLY A 605 -14.97 21.22 6.69
N ARG A 606 -14.34 20.21 6.08
CA ARG A 606 -13.03 19.67 6.49
C ARG A 606 -11.98 20.78 6.62
N LEU A 607 -11.20 20.79 7.72
CA LEU A 607 -10.05 21.67 7.87
C LEU A 607 -9.09 21.54 6.68
N SER A 608 -8.45 22.66 6.32
CA SER A 608 -7.31 22.67 5.41
C SER A 608 -6.12 21.96 6.06
N ALA A 609 -6.01 20.64 5.83
CA ALA A 609 -4.96 19.81 6.41
C ALA A 609 -3.55 20.35 6.05
N GLY A 610 -2.78 20.72 7.07
CA GLY A 610 -1.31 20.77 7.00
C GLY A 610 -0.65 22.14 6.82
N GLY A 611 -1.15 23.22 7.44
CA GLY A 611 -0.48 24.54 7.44
C GLY A 611 -0.31 25.15 8.83
N THR A 612 0.51 26.21 8.93
CA THR A 612 0.69 27.03 10.14
C THR A 612 -0.60 27.71 10.61
N SER A 613 -1.65 27.69 9.77
CA SER A 613 -3.01 28.10 10.16
C SER A 613 -3.66 27.13 11.14
N ALA A 614 -3.24 25.87 11.23
CA ALA A 614 -3.93 24.84 12.01
C ALA A 614 -4.04 25.19 13.50
N GLU A 615 -2.99 25.72 14.14
CA GLU A 615 -3.05 26.13 15.56
C GLU A 615 -3.93 27.36 15.78
N ALA A 616 -3.88 28.35 14.89
CA ALA A 616 -4.71 29.54 14.97
C ALA A 616 -6.20 29.20 14.72
N GLU A 617 -6.45 28.31 13.75
CA GLU A 617 -7.76 27.74 13.45
C GLU A 617 -8.26 26.95 14.66
N SER A 618 -7.50 25.98 15.20
CA SER A 618 -7.85 25.26 16.45
C SER A 618 -8.12 26.21 17.62
N ALA A 619 -7.37 27.31 17.74
CA ALA A 619 -7.62 28.30 18.77
C ALA A 619 -8.98 29.01 18.60
N LEU A 620 -9.40 29.28 17.36
CA LEU A 620 -10.75 29.78 17.06
C LEU A 620 -11.82 28.75 17.43
N LEU A 621 -11.62 27.48 17.09
CA LEU A 621 -12.57 26.39 17.39
C LEU A 621 -12.71 26.18 18.90
N PHE A 622 -11.59 26.22 19.64
CA PHE A 622 -11.57 26.21 21.11
C PHE A 622 -12.42 27.34 21.69
N LEU A 623 -12.26 28.57 21.19
CA LEU A 623 -13.02 29.73 21.69
C LEU A 623 -14.52 29.58 21.40
N ALA A 624 -14.88 28.97 20.28
CA ALA A 624 -16.27 28.67 19.96
C ALA A 624 -16.87 27.64 20.94
N ALA A 625 -16.16 26.55 21.22
CA ALA A 625 -16.56 25.57 22.22
C ALA A 625 -16.65 26.18 23.62
N HIS A 626 -15.72 27.05 23.99
CA HIS A 626 -15.77 27.80 25.26
C HIS A 626 -17.02 28.70 25.34
N GLN A 627 -17.36 29.43 24.28
CA GLN A 627 -18.56 30.26 24.27
C GLN A 627 -19.84 29.43 24.38
N LEU A 628 -19.90 28.27 23.71
CA LEU A 628 -21.03 27.35 23.87
C LEU A 628 -21.16 26.81 25.30
N ALA A 629 -20.02 26.47 25.92
CA ALA A 629 -20.00 26.05 27.32
C ALA A 629 -20.46 27.17 28.27
N ASP A 630 -20.09 28.42 28.00
CA ASP A 630 -20.55 29.59 28.78
C ASP A 630 -22.05 29.86 28.56
N HIS A 631 -22.55 29.65 27.34
CA HIS A 631 -23.96 29.84 26.99
C HIS A 631 -24.89 28.77 27.58
N ALA A 632 -24.61 27.50 27.30
CA ALA A 632 -25.51 26.37 27.58
C ALA A 632 -25.05 25.49 28.75
N GLY A 633 -23.86 25.76 29.31
CA GLY A 633 -23.19 24.90 30.27
C GLY A 633 -22.33 23.82 29.60
N GLU A 634 -21.29 23.37 30.30
CA GLU A 634 -20.32 22.40 29.78
C GLU A 634 -20.94 21.05 29.38
N LYS A 635 -22.02 20.63 30.06
CA LYS A 635 -22.75 19.38 29.75
C LYS A 635 -23.37 19.41 28.35
N ALA A 636 -23.76 20.58 27.86
CA ALA A 636 -24.34 20.74 26.53
C ALA A 636 -23.35 20.33 25.41
N LEU A 637 -22.04 20.46 25.65
CA LEU A 637 -21.02 20.05 24.69
C LEU A 637 -21.06 18.54 24.42
N LEU A 638 -21.25 17.71 25.44
CA LEU A 638 -21.40 16.25 25.27
C LEU A 638 -22.81 15.86 24.84
N GLU A 639 -23.83 16.59 25.32
CA GLU A 639 -25.21 16.38 24.90
C GLU A 639 -25.38 16.46 23.39
N TYR A 640 -24.70 17.42 22.73
CA TYR A 640 -24.66 17.53 21.27
C TYR A 640 -24.30 16.21 20.60
N PHE A 641 -23.18 15.61 21.02
CA PHE A 641 -22.73 14.35 20.45
C PHE A 641 -23.65 13.19 20.84
N ARG A 642 -24.30 13.24 22.01
CA ARG A 642 -25.24 12.21 22.49
C ARG A 642 -26.50 12.15 21.64
N VAL A 643 -27.02 13.31 21.25
CA VAL A 643 -28.24 13.38 20.42
C VAL A 643 -27.97 13.24 18.93
N LEU A 644 -26.74 13.51 18.49
CA LEU A 644 -26.33 13.50 17.07
C LEU A 644 -26.73 12.22 16.30
N PRO A 645 -26.59 10.98 16.82
CA PRO A 645 -26.99 9.77 16.10
C PRO A 645 -28.51 9.62 15.92
N SER A 646 -29.30 10.30 16.75
CA SER A 646 -30.76 10.21 16.77
C SER A 646 -31.47 11.40 16.12
N ALA A 647 -30.76 12.51 15.91
CA ALA A 647 -31.30 13.71 15.28
C ALA A 647 -31.45 13.50 13.76
N GLU A 648 -32.45 14.14 13.13
CA GLU A 648 -32.63 14.05 11.69
C GLU A 648 -31.52 14.82 10.94
N THR A 649 -30.97 15.85 11.58
CA THR A 649 -29.86 16.66 11.04
C THR A 649 -28.88 17.08 12.14
N ILE A 650 -27.66 17.40 11.72
CA ILE A 650 -26.62 17.94 12.61
C ILE A 650 -27.01 19.27 13.26
N TYR A 651 -27.90 20.03 12.60
CA TYR A 651 -28.39 21.32 13.08
C TYR A 651 -29.47 21.16 14.16
N GLU A 652 -30.32 20.14 14.03
CA GLU A 652 -31.29 19.79 15.06
C GLU A 652 -30.58 19.29 16.34
N ALA A 653 -29.54 18.47 16.19
CA ALA A 653 -28.69 18.06 17.32
C ALA A 653 -28.06 19.28 18.02
N PHE A 654 -27.59 20.25 17.24
CA PHE A 654 -27.00 21.49 17.77
C PHE A 654 -28.03 22.34 18.52
N GLU A 655 -29.19 22.60 17.92
CA GLU A 655 -30.27 23.38 18.55
C GLU A 655 -30.80 22.69 19.81
N HIS A 656 -30.91 21.35 19.79
CA HIS A 656 -31.30 20.57 20.96
C HIS A 656 -30.32 20.74 22.12
N ALA A 657 -29.02 20.63 21.85
CA ALA A 657 -28.01 20.66 22.89
C ALA A 657 -27.78 22.08 23.45
N PHE A 658 -27.77 23.09 22.59
CA PHE A 658 -27.37 24.45 22.97
C PHE A 658 -28.54 25.42 23.17
N GLY A 659 -29.75 25.07 22.72
CA GLY A 659 -30.93 25.95 22.83
C GLY A 659 -30.90 27.17 21.91
N LEU A 660 -30.06 27.13 20.86
CA LEU A 660 -29.92 28.17 19.85
C LEU A 660 -29.62 27.57 18.48
N THR A 661 -30.08 28.23 17.41
CA THR A 661 -29.79 27.80 16.04
C THR A 661 -28.33 28.10 15.68
N LEU A 662 -27.76 27.35 14.74
CA LEU A 662 -26.36 27.54 14.34
C LEU A 662 -26.06 28.94 13.79
N ASP A 663 -27.00 29.55 13.05
CA ASP A 663 -26.88 30.93 12.56
C ASP A 663 -26.91 31.97 13.69
N GLU A 664 -27.73 31.76 14.72
CA GLU A 664 -27.73 32.58 15.93
C GLU A 664 -26.39 32.45 16.65
N PHE A 665 -25.82 31.24 16.71
CA PHE A 665 -24.50 31.03 17.29
C PHE A 665 -23.42 31.83 16.56
N TYR A 666 -23.35 31.73 15.22
CA TYR A 666 -22.34 32.44 14.45
C TYR A 666 -22.41 33.95 14.66
N THR A 667 -23.62 34.50 14.69
CA THR A 667 -23.81 35.93 14.98
C THR A 667 -23.30 36.31 16.37
N GLN A 668 -23.59 35.46 17.38
CA GLN A 668 -23.13 35.66 18.75
C GLN A 668 -21.61 35.49 18.88
N PHE A 669 -21.00 34.55 18.16
CA PHE A 669 -19.57 34.28 18.21
C PHE A 669 -18.74 35.37 17.54
N GLU A 670 -19.17 35.92 16.40
CA GLU A 670 -18.48 37.06 15.80
C GLU A 670 -18.55 38.29 16.72
N SER A 671 -19.68 38.53 17.38
CA SER A 671 -19.79 39.57 18.40
C SER A 671 -18.83 39.32 19.58
N TYR A 672 -18.71 38.07 20.02
CA TYR A 672 -17.77 37.67 21.07
C TYR A 672 -16.32 37.92 20.67
N ARG A 673 -15.94 37.68 19.41
CA ARG A 673 -14.61 38.02 18.88
C ARG A 673 -14.35 39.53 18.87
N GLU A 674 -15.34 40.32 18.46
CA GLU A 674 -15.23 41.79 18.44
C GLU A 674 -15.11 42.41 19.84
N MET A 675 -15.77 41.83 20.84
CA MET A 675 -15.71 42.30 22.24
C MET A 675 -14.37 42.00 22.93
N HIS A 676 -13.56 41.10 22.37
CA HIS A 676 -12.24 40.74 22.91
C HIS A 676 -11.10 41.07 21.93
N PRO A 677 -10.93 42.34 21.49
CA PRO A 677 -9.92 42.71 20.51
C PRO A 677 -8.54 42.70 21.17
N TYR A 678 -7.83 41.58 21.08
CA TYR A 678 -6.44 41.51 21.50
C TYR A 678 -5.54 41.91 20.34
N ALA A 679 -5.34 43.23 20.14
CA ALA A 679 -4.35 43.74 19.20
C ALA A 679 -2.94 43.58 19.81
N PRO A 680 -2.01 42.83 19.18
CA PRO A 680 -0.64 42.79 19.66
C PRO A 680 -0.04 44.21 19.61
N PRO A 681 0.76 44.65 20.61
CA PRO A 681 1.14 46.06 20.79
C PRO A 681 1.93 46.75 19.64
N HIS A 682 2.26 46.07 18.54
CA HIS A 682 3.19 46.58 17.51
C HIS A 682 2.83 46.24 16.05
N ALA A 683 1.67 45.63 15.76
CA ALA A 683 1.35 45.23 14.38
C ALA A 683 0.80 46.35 13.47
N THR A 684 0.68 47.59 13.97
CA THR A 684 0.09 48.73 13.24
C THR A 684 1.03 49.94 13.15
N ASP A 685 2.33 49.72 13.27
CA ASP A 685 3.34 50.75 13.08
C ASP A 685 3.60 50.90 11.56
N ASP A 686 3.01 51.92 10.92
CA ASP A 686 3.28 52.38 9.54
C ASP A 686 4.72 52.91 9.37
N THR A 687 5.74 52.14 9.75
CA THR A 687 7.14 52.51 9.54
C THR A 687 7.55 52.13 8.12
N VAL A 688 7.84 53.16 7.32
CA VAL A 688 8.39 53.04 5.96
C VAL A 688 9.83 52.51 6.03
N GLY A 689 9.99 51.23 6.33
CA GLY A 689 11.28 50.53 6.28
C GLY A 689 11.37 49.31 7.21
N PRO A 690 12.21 48.32 6.86
CA PRO A 690 12.41 47.13 7.66
C PRO A 690 13.02 47.45 9.03
N VAL A 691 12.42 46.89 10.08
CA VAL A 691 12.81 47.13 11.47
C VAL A 691 13.63 45.95 11.98
N LEU A 692 14.93 46.16 12.23
CA LEU A 692 15.74 45.20 12.99
C LEU A 692 15.46 45.38 14.49
N ALA A 693 14.68 44.47 15.06
CA ALA A 693 14.26 44.47 16.45
C ALA A 693 15.15 43.52 17.29
N PHE A 694 16.24 44.05 17.83
CA PHE A 694 17.15 43.34 18.70
C PHE A 694 16.51 43.08 20.09
N ARG A 695 16.55 41.83 20.58
CA ARG A 695 16.05 41.41 21.90
C ARG A 695 17.11 40.55 22.61
N GLY A 696 17.14 40.60 23.94
CA GLY A 696 18.16 39.90 24.75
C GLY A 696 19.49 40.65 24.87
N ALA A 697 20.44 40.06 25.59
CA ALA A 697 21.73 40.66 25.91
C ALA A 697 22.78 40.42 24.81
N LEU A 698 22.61 41.07 23.66
CA LEU A 698 23.57 40.99 22.55
C LEU A 698 24.90 41.72 22.86
N PRO A 699 26.04 41.30 22.27
CA PRO A 699 27.27 42.08 22.31
C PRO A 699 27.03 43.51 21.82
N ALA A 700 27.68 44.50 22.43
CA ALA A 700 27.35 45.92 22.24
C ALA A 700 27.60 46.44 20.80
N ASP A 701 28.49 45.79 20.05
CA ASP A 701 28.83 46.04 18.66
C ASP A 701 27.93 45.31 17.66
N TYR A 702 27.34 44.18 18.07
CA TYR A 702 26.58 43.29 17.20
C TYR A 702 25.40 43.98 16.49
N PRO A 703 24.51 44.76 17.16
CA PRO A 703 23.43 45.44 16.46
C PRO A 703 23.90 46.45 15.40
N GLY A 704 25.06 47.08 15.62
CA GLY A 704 25.65 48.02 14.67
C GLY A 704 26.19 47.31 13.43
N GLU A 705 26.91 46.21 13.63
CA GLU A 705 27.45 45.38 12.54
C GLU A 705 26.32 44.73 11.73
N THR A 706 25.32 44.14 12.39
CA THR A 706 24.16 43.53 11.70
C THR A 706 23.39 44.57 10.90
N ARG A 707 23.15 45.78 11.43
CA ARG A 707 22.51 46.88 10.68
C ARG A 707 23.33 47.30 9.47
N ALA A 708 24.65 47.39 9.61
CA ALA A 708 25.52 47.77 8.51
C ALA A 708 25.53 46.71 7.39
N LYS A 709 25.67 45.42 7.75
CA LYS A 709 25.59 44.30 6.80
C LYS A 709 24.22 44.23 6.11
N PHE A 710 23.15 44.39 6.88
CA PHE A 710 21.79 44.40 6.35
C PHE A 710 21.54 45.56 5.39
N GLY A 711 22.05 46.76 5.71
CA GLY A 711 21.98 47.91 4.81
C GLY A 711 22.80 47.73 3.53
N ALA A 712 24.00 47.14 3.62
CA ALA A 712 24.84 46.82 2.46
C ALA A 712 24.17 45.79 1.54
N PHE A 713 23.58 44.75 2.13
CA PHE A 713 22.80 43.75 1.42
C PHE A 713 21.62 44.37 0.66
N GLN A 714 20.82 45.22 1.32
CA GLN A 714 19.70 45.92 0.67
C GLN A 714 20.16 46.79 -0.49
N ALA A 715 21.22 47.58 -0.27
CA ALA A 715 21.78 48.44 -1.30
C ALA A 715 22.25 47.63 -2.52
N PHE A 716 22.86 46.45 -2.30
CA PHE A 716 23.24 45.55 -3.40
C PHE A 716 22.03 45.06 -4.20
N PHE A 717 20.95 44.64 -3.54
CA PHE A 717 19.75 44.15 -4.23
C PHE A 717 18.96 45.25 -4.94
N GLU A 718 18.90 46.44 -4.35
CA GLU A 718 18.37 47.65 -5.00
C GLU A 718 19.19 48.02 -6.25
N ASP A 719 20.52 48.05 -6.14
CA ASP A 719 21.41 48.46 -7.22
C ASP A 719 21.47 47.45 -8.37
N ARG A 720 21.59 46.15 -8.04
CA ARG A 720 21.82 45.10 -9.04
C ARG A 720 20.54 44.52 -9.64
N PHE A 721 19.51 44.34 -8.81
CA PHE A 721 18.25 43.72 -9.22
C PHE A 721 17.09 44.72 -9.29
N GLY A 722 17.26 45.96 -8.84
CA GLY A 722 16.16 46.93 -8.75
C GLY A 722 15.07 46.56 -7.77
N ALA A 723 15.40 45.71 -6.78
CA ALA A 723 14.42 45.23 -5.82
C ALA A 723 13.92 46.38 -4.92
N GLU A 724 12.61 46.58 -4.82
CA GLU A 724 12.05 47.55 -3.87
C GLU A 724 12.21 47.09 -2.40
N ARG A 725 12.39 48.04 -1.48
CA ARG A 725 12.42 47.77 -0.03
C ARG A 725 11.06 47.28 0.44
N GLN A 726 10.99 46.05 0.91
CA GLN A 726 9.79 45.56 1.61
C GLN A 726 9.85 45.89 3.11
N GLU A 727 8.69 46.19 3.70
CA GLU A 727 8.52 46.32 5.14
C GLU A 727 8.69 44.94 5.79
N LEU A 728 9.88 44.68 6.35
CA LEU A 728 10.18 43.44 7.04
C LEU A 728 10.68 43.73 8.46
N THR A 729 9.99 43.24 9.48
CA THR A 729 10.52 43.25 10.85
C THR A 729 11.31 41.97 11.11
N VAL A 730 12.61 42.11 11.36
CA VAL A 730 13.49 40.99 11.71
C VAL A 730 13.91 41.12 13.16
N HIS A 731 13.51 40.15 13.98
CA HIS A 731 13.93 40.05 15.36
C HIS A 731 15.26 39.32 15.47
N VAL A 732 16.23 39.91 16.17
CA VAL A 732 17.55 39.29 16.39
C VAL A 732 17.68 39.04 17.89
N VAL A 733 17.84 37.78 18.30
CA VAL A 733 17.74 37.33 19.69
C VAL A 733 18.92 36.43 20.07
N THR A 734 19.41 36.51 21.31
CA THR A 734 20.57 35.71 21.78
C THR A 734 20.25 34.25 22.10
N ASN A 735 19.00 33.92 22.40
CA ASN A 735 18.63 32.55 22.77
C ASN A 735 17.14 32.32 22.49
N THR A 736 16.81 31.22 21.82
CA THR A 736 15.41 30.81 21.60
C THR A 736 14.65 30.58 22.89
N ARG A 737 15.28 30.05 23.94
CA ARG A 737 14.61 29.82 25.24
C ARG A 737 14.22 31.11 25.96
N GLU A 738 15.02 32.16 25.87
CA GLU A 738 14.67 33.46 26.49
C GLU A 738 13.48 34.10 25.77
N VAL A 739 13.38 33.93 24.44
CA VAL A 739 12.22 34.37 23.66
C VAL A 739 10.96 33.58 24.00
N GLU A 740 11.06 32.25 24.16
CA GLU A 740 9.95 31.40 24.58
C GLU A 740 9.42 31.79 25.98
N GLN A 741 10.29 32.29 26.86
CA GLN A 741 9.96 32.67 28.24
C GLN A 741 9.44 34.11 28.38
N GLU A 742 10.05 35.09 27.70
CA GLU A 742 9.64 36.49 27.85
C GLU A 742 8.36 36.82 27.07
N ILE A 743 8.07 36.08 26.01
CA ILE A 743 6.93 36.37 25.13
C ILE A 743 6.29 35.03 24.70
N PRO A 744 5.32 34.50 25.46
CA PRO A 744 4.61 33.25 25.14
C PRO A 744 3.99 33.24 23.73
N PHE A 745 3.66 34.42 23.19
CA PHE A 745 3.27 34.66 21.79
C PHE A 745 4.26 34.05 20.78
N TRP A 746 5.58 34.17 21.01
CA TRP A 746 6.60 33.62 20.11
C TRP A 746 6.74 32.11 20.21
N SER A 747 6.52 31.51 21.39
CA SER A 747 6.57 30.05 21.53
C SER A 747 5.51 29.34 20.68
N GLY A 748 4.30 29.92 20.59
CA GLY A 748 3.24 29.46 19.69
C GLY A 748 3.58 29.69 18.22
N ILE A 749 4.12 30.85 17.86
CA ILE A 749 4.54 31.15 16.48
C ILE A 749 5.72 30.27 16.00
N ILE A 750 6.69 30.00 16.89
CA ILE A 750 7.85 29.14 16.61
C ILE A 750 7.42 27.67 16.50
N ARG A 751 6.52 27.19 17.38
CA ARG A 751 6.03 25.79 17.36
C ARG A 751 4.99 25.51 16.28
N SER A 752 4.10 26.47 15.98
CA SER A 752 3.14 26.41 14.85
C SER A 752 3.79 26.44 13.47
N GLY A 753 5.12 26.63 13.41
CA GLY A 753 5.88 26.72 12.17
C GLY A 753 5.73 28.05 11.43
N PHE A 754 5.08 29.04 12.03
CA PHE A 754 5.00 30.41 11.52
C PHE A 754 6.38 31.10 11.55
N ALA A 755 7.22 30.76 12.52
CA ALA A 755 8.66 31.04 12.54
C ALA A 755 9.46 29.74 12.40
N ARG A 756 9.48 29.14 11.19
CA ARG A 756 10.28 27.93 10.90
C ARG A 756 11.79 28.16 10.79
N CYS A 757 12.24 29.37 11.05
CA CYS A 757 13.60 29.77 10.77
C CYS A 757 14.25 30.33 12.02
N VAL A 758 14.68 29.41 12.87
CA VAL A 758 15.67 29.65 13.90
C VAL A 758 16.97 29.17 13.30
N ASN A 759 17.74 30.07 12.67
CA ASN A 759 19.12 29.76 12.33
C ASN A 759 20.00 30.31 13.45
N ALA A 760 20.71 29.41 14.12
CA ALA A 760 21.72 29.77 15.10
C ALA A 760 23.00 30.19 14.36
N TRP A 761 23.46 31.40 14.64
CA TRP A 761 24.69 31.99 14.13
C TRP A 761 25.50 32.43 15.34
N ASP A 762 26.61 31.74 15.65
CA ASP A 762 27.50 32.09 16.76
C ASP A 762 26.75 32.52 18.05
N ASP A 763 25.91 31.62 18.60
CA ASP A 763 25.03 31.85 19.77
C ASP A 763 23.92 32.91 19.59
N ILE A 764 23.53 33.28 18.36
CA ILE A 764 22.47 34.26 18.09
C ILE A 764 21.44 33.67 17.12
N THR A 765 20.16 33.77 17.47
CA THR A 765 19.02 33.36 16.64
C THR A 765 18.41 34.58 15.96
N VAL A 766 18.16 34.50 14.66
CA VAL A 766 17.39 35.51 13.93
C VAL A 766 16.00 34.96 13.61
N ILE A 767 14.95 35.71 13.94
CA ILE A 767 13.53 35.36 13.75
C ILE A 767 12.88 36.44 12.85
N SER A 768 12.34 36.06 11.70
CA SER A 768 11.51 36.93 10.87
C SER A 768 10.03 36.55 11.01
N ILE A 769 9.13 37.52 10.88
CA ILE A 769 7.68 37.33 11.10
C ILE A 769 6.92 37.03 9.79
N ASP A 770 7.57 37.05 8.62
CA ASP A 770 6.90 36.82 7.34
C ASP A 770 7.31 35.49 6.68
N ARG A 771 6.36 34.81 6.02
CA ARG A 771 6.45 33.41 5.53
C ARG A 771 7.75 33.12 4.73
N CYS A 772 8.52 32.09 5.13
CA CYS A 772 9.77 31.71 4.46
C CYS A 772 9.88 30.22 4.08
N GLY A 773 10.63 29.96 2.99
CA GLY A 773 11.21 28.66 2.60
C GLY A 773 12.53 28.35 3.32
N HIS A 774 13.07 27.14 3.13
CA HIS A 774 14.28 26.63 3.81
C HIS A 774 15.57 27.35 3.34
N PHE A 775 16.18 28.18 4.19
CA PHE A 775 17.46 28.85 3.89
C PHE A 775 18.42 28.84 5.09
N GLY A 776 19.71 28.58 4.83
CA GLY A 776 20.75 28.35 5.86
C GLY A 776 21.66 29.53 6.21
N SER A 777 21.42 30.74 5.68
CA SER A 777 22.18 31.96 6.00
C SER A 777 21.29 33.19 5.99
N ILE A 778 21.70 34.29 6.64
CA ILE A 778 21.02 35.61 6.57
C ILE A 778 20.84 36.05 5.10
N ASP A 779 21.82 35.75 4.24
CA ASP A 779 21.79 36.09 2.81
C ASP A 779 20.69 35.31 2.07
N GLY A 780 20.58 34.01 2.33
CA GLY A 780 19.48 33.18 1.78
C GLY A 780 18.12 33.52 2.39
N PHE A 781 18.11 34.02 3.63
CA PHE A 781 16.90 34.41 4.35
C PHE A 781 16.18 35.59 3.69
N TYR A 782 16.95 36.58 3.27
CA TYR A 782 16.41 37.79 2.67
C TYR A 782 16.02 37.58 1.21
N LEU A 783 16.74 36.71 0.48
CA LEU A 783 16.38 36.33 -0.88
C LEU A 783 15.01 35.63 -0.97
N GLY A 784 14.70 34.76 0.00
CA GLY A 784 13.38 34.17 0.14
C GLY A 784 12.27 35.15 0.53
N GLY A 785 12.59 36.18 1.32
CA GLY A 785 11.61 37.18 1.79
C GLY A 785 11.34 38.32 0.81
N VAL A 786 12.35 38.80 0.10
CA VAL A 786 12.27 40.00 -0.76
C VAL A 786 12.06 39.68 -2.24
N ILE A 787 12.49 38.50 -2.69
CA ILE A 787 12.44 38.16 -4.12
C ILE A 787 11.58 36.92 -4.39
N VAL A 788 11.56 35.91 -3.52
CA VAL A 788 10.98 34.60 -3.93
C VAL A 788 9.90 34.09 -2.98
N ARG A 789 8.67 34.56 -3.19
CA ARG A 789 7.47 33.89 -2.66
C ARG A 789 7.17 32.68 -3.56
N ASN A 790 6.67 31.55 -3.04
CA ASN A 790 6.30 30.32 -3.80
C ASN A 790 5.23 30.61 -4.89
N ARG A 791 5.60 31.32 -5.96
CA ARG A 791 4.69 31.99 -6.92
C ARG A 791 5.11 31.81 -8.38
N GLY A 792 5.96 30.85 -8.65
CA GLY A 792 6.39 30.50 -9.99
C GLY A 792 6.71 29.01 -10.06
N PRO A 793 7.21 28.53 -11.21
CA PRO A 793 7.66 27.15 -11.31
C PRO A 793 8.84 26.93 -10.36
N TRP A 794 8.88 25.76 -9.72
CA TRP A 794 9.80 25.49 -8.60
C TRP A 794 11.28 25.74 -8.97
N TRP A 795 11.66 25.40 -10.20
CA TRP A 795 13.02 25.60 -10.71
C TRP A 795 13.45 27.07 -10.75
N LEU A 796 12.54 28.00 -11.07
CA LEU A 796 12.85 29.43 -11.17
C LEU A 796 13.04 30.05 -9.79
N GLN A 797 12.25 29.58 -8.81
CA GLN A 797 12.38 30.01 -7.43
C GLN A 797 13.73 29.56 -6.84
N MET A 798 14.06 28.28 -6.97
CA MET A 798 15.32 27.73 -6.45
C MET A 798 16.51 28.32 -7.19
N GLY A 799 16.37 28.47 -8.50
CA GLY A 799 17.38 29.06 -9.37
C GLY A 799 17.69 30.51 -9.06
N LEU A 800 16.68 31.35 -8.88
CA LEU A 800 16.85 32.77 -8.56
C LEU A 800 17.54 32.95 -7.22
N ASN A 801 17.14 32.17 -6.21
CA ASN A 801 17.79 32.23 -4.91
C ASN A 801 19.27 31.82 -4.98
N ALA A 802 19.56 30.71 -5.67
CA ALA A 802 20.94 30.26 -5.85
C ALA A 802 21.78 31.28 -6.63
N TYR A 803 21.22 31.85 -7.70
CA TYR A 803 21.87 32.86 -8.55
C TYR A 803 22.18 34.12 -7.77
N ALA A 804 21.20 34.69 -7.10
CA ALA A 804 21.37 35.95 -6.40
C ALA A 804 22.24 35.81 -5.14
N THR A 805 22.22 34.64 -4.48
CA THR A 805 23.18 34.34 -3.41
C THR A 805 24.61 34.35 -3.94
N ALA A 806 24.86 33.67 -5.07
CA ALA A 806 26.17 33.67 -5.70
C ALA A 806 26.60 35.07 -6.15
N ALA A 807 25.67 35.85 -6.71
CA ALA A 807 25.91 37.24 -7.13
C ALA A 807 26.30 38.14 -5.95
N TYR A 808 25.64 38.01 -4.80
CA TYR A 808 25.96 38.76 -3.59
C TYR A 808 27.31 38.32 -2.99
N GLN A 809 27.54 37.01 -2.88
CA GLN A 809 28.83 36.49 -2.40
C GLN A 809 29.99 36.92 -3.29
N ALA A 810 29.79 37.04 -4.60
CA ALA A 810 30.79 37.56 -5.51
C ALA A 810 31.02 39.07 -5.32
N HIS A 811 29.97 39.85 -5.03
CA HIS A 811 30.10 41.27 -4.68
C HIS A 811 30.92 41.48 -3.40
N GLU A 812 30.71 40.62 -2.40
CA GLU A 812 31.48 40.61 -1.15
C GLU A 812 32.91 40.01 -1.31
N GLY A 813 33.26 39.52 -2.50
CA GLY A 813 34.56 38.90 -2.78
C GLY A 813 34.76 37.53 -2.11
N VAL A 814 33.68 36.88 -1.68
CA VAL A 814 33.69 35.54 -1.05
C VAL A 814 33.89 34.44 -2.10
N ILE A 815 33.28 34.60 -3.28
CA ILE A 815 33.40 33.67 -4.40
C ILE A 815 33.71 34.42 -5.70
N ASP A 816 34.23 33.70 -6.70
CA ASP A 816 34.28 34.17 -8.07
C ASP A 816 33.02 33.69 -8.81
N LEU A 817 32.24 34.63 -9.37
CA LEU A 817 30.92 34.29 -9.95
C LEU A 817 31.04 33.40 -11.19
N ASP A 818 32.04 33.62 -12.03
CA ASP A 818 32.25 32.82 -13.24
C ASP A 818 32.66 31.39 -12.88
N THR A 819 33.58 31.22 -11.93
CA THR A 819 33.95 29.88 -11.41
C THR A 819 32.75 29.15 -10.79
N HIS A 820 31.89 29.88 -10.06
CA HIS A 820 30.67 29.30 -9.50
C HIS A 820 29.67 28.91 -10.60
N ARG A 821 29.51 29.75 -11.63
CA ARG A 821 28.68 29.46 -12.80
C ARG A 821 29.13 28.18 -13.49
N ASP A 822 30.43 28.03 -13.77
CA ASP A 822 30.98 26.82 -14.40
C ASP A 822 30.67 25.56 -13.56
N THR A 823 30.80 25.65 -12.24
CA THR A 823 30.47 24.55 -11.33
C THR A 823 28.99 24.16 -11.39
N GLN A 824 28.08 25.13 -11.53
CA GLN A 824 26.64 24.85 -11.65
C GLN A 824 26.29 24.30 -13.04
N ILE A 825 26.99 24.75 -14.09
CA ILE A 825 26.87 24.17 -15.45
C ILE A 825 27.24 22.69 -15.42
N ASP A 826 28.39 22.32 -14.86
CA ASP A 826 28.83 20.93 -14.75
C ASP A 826 27.81 20.05 -14.03
N ARG A 827 27.19 20.57 -12.97
CA ARG A 827 26.15 19.87 -12.21
C ARG A 827 24.84 19.76 -12.98
N ALA A 828 24.44 20.82 -13.68
CA ALA A 828 23.24 20.81 -14.51
C ALA A 828 23.38 19.81 -15.68
N LEU A 829 24.56 19.67 -16.26
CA LEU A 829 24.84 18.69 -17.33
C LEU A 829 24.78 17.23 -16.85
N GLN A 830 24.94 16.97 -15.55
CA GLN A 830 24.78 15.64 -14.95
C GLN A 830 23.31 15.26 -14.71
N THR A 831 22.36 16.18 -14.92
CA THR A 831 20.93 15.91 -14.71
C THR A 831 20.30 15.27 -15.95
N SER A 832 19.64 14.13 -15.77
CA SER A 832 18.90 13.44 -16.85
C SER A 832 17.52 14.05 -17.10
N GLY A 833 16.97 14.80 -16.13
CA GLY A 833 15.69 15.48 -16.25
C GLY A 833 15.78 16.76 -17.09
N SER A 834 14.67 17.12 -17.73
CA SER A 834 14.51 18.43 -18.39
C SER A 834 14.04 19.49 -17.38
N LEU A 835 14.30 20.76 -17.67
CA LEU A 835 13.80 21.86 -16.85
C LEU A 835 12.26 21.85 -16.76
N ARG A 836 11.58 21.45 -17.85
CA ARG A 836 10.12 21.25 -17.90
C ARG A 836 9.67 20.10 -16.97
N GLY A 837 10.45 19.02 -16.87
CA GLY A 837 10.15 17.89 -16.01
C GLY A 837 10.12 18.23 -14.52
N ILE A 838 10.84 19.28 -14.10
CA ILE A 838 10.86 19.76 -12.70
C ILE A 838 9.99 20.98 -12.44
N GLU A 839 9.08 21.33 -13.36
CA GLU A 839 8.16 22.46 -13.19
C GLU A 839 7.31 22.33 -11.91
N ASN A 840 6.86 21.11 -11.59
CA ASN A 840 5.93 20.81 -10.49
C ASN A 840 6.46 19.84 -9.42
N SER A 841 7.63 19.21 -9.64
CA SER A 841 8.15 18.15 -8.79
C SER A 841 9.24 18.68 -7.84
N ALA A 842 8.91 18.88 -6.57
CA ALA A 842 9.90 19.18 -5.53
C ALA A 842 10.69 17.92 -5.07
N GLY A 843 10.28 16.72 -5.47
CA GLY A 843 10.75 15.45 -4.88
C GLY A 843 11.46 14.44 -5.80
N GLU A 844 11.28 14.49 -7.11
CA GLU A 844 11.73 13.40 -8.02
C GLU A 844 13.18 13.53 -8.48
N LEU A 845 13.72 14.75 -8.56
CA LEU A 845 15.16 14.98 -8.76
C LEU A 845 15.69 15.53 -7.44
N GLY A 846 16.59 14.80 -6.77
CA GLY A 846 17.13 15.20 -5.46
C GLY A 846 17.46 16.70 -5.40
N ALA A 847 17.09 17.36 -4.29
CA ALA A 847 17.04 18.83 -4.15
C ALA A 847 18.27 19.58 -4.69
N TRP A 848 19.45 18.95 -4.65
CA TRP A 848 20.71 19.47 -5.17
C TRP A 848 20.74 19.62 -6.70
N TYR A 849 20.21 18.66 -7.45
CA TYR A 849 20.22 18.66 -8.91
C TYR A 849 19.21 19.63 -9.50
N GLY A 850 18.02 19.75 -8.90
CA GLY A 850 17.03 20.76 -9.27
C GLY A 850 17.53 22.20 -9.05
N THR A 851 18.36 22.42 -8.01
CA THR A 851 18.93 23.73 -7.72
C THR A 851 19.98 24.15 -8.75
N ALA A 852 20.87 23.24 -9.17
CA ALA A 852 21.86 23.53 -10.21
C ALA A 852 21.21 23.83 -11.57
N LEU A 853 20.22 23.01 -11.97
CA LEU A 853 19.50 23.20 -13.21
C LEU A 853 18.69 24.52 -13.19
N GLY A 854 18.05 24.84 -12.07
CA GLY A 854 17.38 26.12 -11.87
C GLY A 854 18.34 27.32 -11.89
N PHE A 855 19.54 27.20 -11.29
CA PHE A 855 20.56 28.24 -11.30
C PHE A 855 20.95 28.62 -12.73
N VAL A 856 21.30 27.63 -13.57
CA VAL A 856 21.73 27.87 -14.95
C VAL A 856 20.59 28.45 -15.79
N ALA A 857 19.36 28.00 -15.55
CA ALA A 857 18.16 28.58 -16.16
C ALA A 857 17.95 30.05 -15.78
N THR A 858 18.19 30.40 -14.52
CA THR A 858 18.04 31.78 -14.02
C THR A 858 19.16 32.68 -14.53
N ASP A 859 20.39 32.19 -14.56
CA ASP A 859 21.53 32.91 -15.16
C ASP A 859 21.30 33.18 -16.65
N TRP A 860 20.74 32.21 -17.39
CA TRP A 860 20.35 32.42 -18.78
C TRP A 860 19.29 33.52 -18.92
N LEU A 861 18.26 33.51 -18.05
CA LEU A 861 17.22 34.55 -18.04
C LEU A 861 17.80 35.94 -17.67
N ALA A 862 18.75 35.99 -16.74
CA ALA A 862 19.49 37.21 -16.41
C ALA A 862 20.23 37.76 -17.64
N GLY A 863 20.88 36.88 -18.41
CA GLY A 863 21.53 37.26 -19.66
C GLY A 863 20.55 37.66 -20.78
N HIS A 864 19.34 37.08 -20.79
CA HIS A 864 18.32 37.34 -21.80
C HIS A 864 17.57 38.65 -21.59
N ALA A 865 17.06 38.88 -20.37
CA ALA A 865 16.16 39.98 -20.04
C ALA A 865 16.77 40.99 -19.04
N GLY A 866 17.96 40.72 -18.52
CA GLY A 866 18.61 41.51 -17.46
C GLY A 866 18.26 41.02 -16.06
N GLU A 867 19.16 41.25 -15.09
CA GLU A 867 18.95 40.87 -13.68
C GLU A 867 17.73 41.58 -13.05
N HIS A 868 17.42 42.81 -13.48
CA HIS A 868 16.22 43.54 -13.06
C HIS A 868 14.91 42.82 -13.39
N ALA A 869 14.85 42.12 -14.54
CA ALA A 869 13.66 41.38 -14.94
C ALA A 869 13.33 40.24 -13.96
N LEU A 870 14.35 39.63 -13.34
CA LEU A 870 14.16 38.58 -12.35
C LEU A 870 13.43 39.07 -11.10
N ALA A 871 13.74 40.28 -10.62
CA ALA A 871 13.06 40.88 -9.46
C ALA A 871 11.67 41.41 -9.84
N SER A 872 11.55 42.13 -10.96
CA SER A 872 10.26 42.67 -11.45
C SER A 872 9.23 41.55 -11.67
N TYR A 873 9.65 40.38 -12.17
CA TYR A 873 8.80 39.20 -12.29
C TYR A 873 8.08 38.83 -10.99
N TYR A 874 8.78 38.83 -9.86
CA TYR A 874 8.19 38.49 -8.56
C TYR A 874 7.54 39.68 -7.84
N GLN A 875 8.02 40.90 -8.04
CA GLN A 875 7.56 42.08 -7.31
C GLN A 875 6.35 42.75 -7.97
N GLU A 876 6.34 42.88 -9.29
CA GLU A 876 5.37 43.69 -10.04
C GLU A 876 4.34 42.83 -10.77
N HIS A 877 4.77 41.70 -11.33
CA HIS A 877 3.96 40.94 -12.29
C HIS A 877 3.32 39.65 -11.73
N LEU A 878 3.73 39.19 -10.55
CA LEU A 878 3.11 38.07 -9.84
C LEU A 878 2.20 38.58 -8.71
N PRO A 879 0.90 38.86 -8.96
CA PRO A 879 0.01 39.44 -7.95
C PRO A 879 -0.08 38.56 -6.70
N LEU A 880 -0.19 39.20 -5.54
CA LEU A 880 -0.58 38.57 -4.29
C LEU A 880 -1.92 37.87 -4.50
N PRO A 881 -2.04 36.55 -4.28
CA PRO A 881 -3.35 35.91 -4.23
C PRO A 881 -4.19 36.60 -3.16
N GLU A 882 -5.42 37.02 -3.50
CA GLU A 882 -6.50 36.87 -2.54
C GLU A 882 -6.53 35.37 -2.20
N TYR A 883 -6.41 35.02 -0.91
CA TYR A 883 -6.17 33.66 -0.43
C TYR A 883 -7.13 32.61 -1.05
N THR A 884 -6.74 31.95 -2.15
CA THR A 884 -7.44 30.78 -2.68
C THR A 884 -6.59 29.53 -2.45
N THR A 885 -7.20 28.46 -1.95
CA THR A 885 -6.56 27.17 -1.65
C THR A 885 -6.43 26.24 -2.85
N ASP A 886 -6.79 26.68 -4.06
CA ASP A 886 -6.72 25.82 -5.24
C ASP A 886 -5.26 25.60 -5.66
N ARG A 887 -4.78 24.36 -5.69
CA ARG A 887 -3.42 24.03 -6.15
C ARG A 887 -3.26 24.16 -7.68
N ARG A 888 -4.33 24.47 -8.41
CA ARG A 888 -4.32 24.69 -9.88
C ARG A 888 -3.96 26.12 -10.30
N TRP A 889 -2.97 26.72 -9.65
CA TRP A 889 -2.41 28.05 -9.99
C TRP A 889 -1.55 28.06 -11.29
N ILE A 890 -1.95 27.28 -12.30
CA ILE A 890 -1.19 27.09 -13.56
C ILE A 890 -1.29 28.32 -14.49
N GLY A 891 -2.21 29.25 -14.24
CA GLY A 891 -2.49 30.40 -15.11
C GLY A 891 -1.65 31.68 -14.90
N PRO A 892 -1.52 32.21 -13.67
CA PRO A 892 -1.04 33.59 -13.48
C PRO A 892 0.46 33.78 -13.77
N TRP A 893 1.29 32.80 -13.42
CA TRP A 893 2.74 32.95 -13.54
C TRP A 893 3.22 32.87 -14.98
N ARG A 894 2.55 32.10 -15.85
CA ARG A 894 2.94 31.96 -17.27
C ARG A 894 2.77 33.28 -18.03
N ALA A 895 1.69 34.01 -17.76
CA ALA A 895 1.45 35.33 -18.35
C ALA A 895 2.45 36.37 -17.84
N ALA A 896 2.72 36.39 -16.52
CA ALA A 896 3.75 37.23 -15.93
C ALA A 896 5.15 36.91 -16.50
N PHE A 897 5.43 35.63 -16.75
CA PHE A 897 6.69 35.18 -17.30
C PHE A 897 6.86 35.69 -18.73
N GLU A 898 5.82 35.56 -19.56
CA GLU A 898 5.82 36.08 -20.94
C GLU A 898 5.95 37.60 -20.98
N GLU A 899 5.23 38.31 -20.11
CA GLU A 899 5.29 39.77 -20.02
C GLU A 899 6.69 40.27 -19.67
N VAL A 900 7.34 39.64 -18.67
CA VAL A 900 8.63 40.12 -18.14
C VAL A 900 9.82 39.64 -18.96
N PHE A 901 9.81 38.38 -19.41
CA PHE A 901 10.94 37.80 -20.13
C PHE A 901 10.78 37.86 -21.65
N GLY A 902 9.62 38.28 -22.17
CA GLY A 902 9.35 38.34 -23.62
C GLY A 902 9.35 36.97 -24.31
N LEU A 903 9.14 35.90 -23.54
CA LEU A 903 9.13 34.51 -23.98
C LEU A 903 7.99 33.77 -23.29
N THR A 904 7.24 32.96 -24.04
CA THR A 904 6.36 31.98 -23.39
C THR A 904 7.22 30.95 -22.63
N PRO A 905 6.72 30.33 -21.55
CA PRO A 905 7.46 29.28 -20.85
C PRO A 905 7.90 28.13 -21.75
N ASP A 906 7.09 27.78 -22.76
CA ASP A 906 7.41 26.71 -23.70
C ASP A 906 8.54 27.10 -24.66
N GLU A 907 8.53 28.34 -25.19
CA GLU A 907 9.66 28.86 -25.97
C GLU A 907 10.93 28.96 -25.13
N PHE A 908 10.81 29.35 -23.86
CA PHE A 908 11.93 29.37 -22.93
C PHE A 908 12.49 27.95 -22.71
N TYR A 909 11.66 26.95 -22.44
CA TYR A 909 12.11 25.57 -22.27
C TYR A 909 12.83 25.05 -23.52
N GLU A 910 12.29 25.29 -24.72
CA GLU A 910 12.94 24.90 -25.97
C GLU A 910 14.31 25.57 -26.16
N ARG A 911 14.39 26.89 -25.92
CA ARG A 911 15.64 27.65 -26.05
C ARG A 911 16.67 27.28 -24.99
N PHE A 912 16.23 27.03 -23.76
CA PHE A 912 17.09 26.63 -22.67
C PHE A 912 17.68 25.23 -22.90
N GLU A 913 16.88 24.28 -23.37
CA GLU A 913 17.39 22.94 -23.70
C GLU A 913 18.35 22.97 -24.90
N ALA A 914 18.12 23.84 -25.89
CA ALA A 914 19.08 24.08 -26.96
C ALA A 914 20.40 24.70 -26.44
N TYR A 915 20.32 25.65 -25.51
CA TYR A 915 21.48 26.23 -24.84
C TYR A 915 22.25 25.19 -24.00
N ARG A 916 21.53 24.35 -23.24
CA ARG A 916 22.13 23.24 -22.47
C ARG A 916 22.86 22.25 -23.39
N ALA A 917 22.29 21.96 -24.57
CA ALA A 917 22.94 21.12 -25.57
C ALA A 917 24.23 21.75 -26.12
N THR A 918 24.31 23.08 -26.27
CA THR A 918 25.55 23.75 -26.68
C THR A 918 26.63 23.69 -25.60
N LEU A 919 26.26 23.78 -24.31
CA LEU A 919 27.19 23.64 -23.19
C LEU A 919 27.78 22.22 -23.08
N THR A 920 27.11 21.21 -23.65
CA THR A 920 27.61 19.82 -23.68
C THR A 920 28.61 19.59 -24.82
N ALA A 921 28.60 20.45 -25.84
CA ALA A 921 29.40 20.30 -27.05
C ALA A 921 30.76 21.02 -26.98
N GLU A 922 30.90 21.98 -26.07
CA GLU A 922 32.14 22.68 -25.72
C GLU A 922 32.91 21.92 -24.63
#